data_AF-A0A1G5INQ2-F1
#
_entry.id   AF-A0A1G5INQ2-F1
#
_cell.length_a   1.000
_cell.length_b   1.000
_cell.length_c   1.000
_cell.angle_alpha   90.00
_cell.angle_beta   90.00
_cell.angle_gamma   90.00
#
_symmetry.space_group_name_H-M   'P 1'
#
loop_
_entity.id
_entity.type
_entity.pdbx_description
1 polymer ?
#
loop_
_entity_poly.entity_id
_entity_poly.type
_entity_poly.pdbx_seq_one_letter_code
_entity_poly.pdbx_strand_id
1 'polypeptide(L)'
;MKIEVGGQIQGISLSSFLQIVQMDKTSCTLKIYANDDVGYLWLSDGNLVAAESGDLHGLDAVYEIICWNDTVIVIDNAPAPAHNITTPLLTILMEGLKLRDDRAAKAAAEGPSPAAAPRKKTTVDDQIAMQFVMEEKPDLTESPAEIPPLPDLPTTPDTAPPAMSVSTPLPSAIDLDLDDADRDEELNGENDGAWIYEYEDEDTAEPSSPIRTILIVFLLFLVISGGAFGGYIWYRAHALETEFNTLITDLSAMKKFRQQKTLLETYLDSHVINRFTLQVTEHLNEANDLIELTHRIDALPRNGEFIGTSVGLLKSHLKENRGTPFATAIGVKIKSLPAQLDDLDYKKLRRAEGQSTQARLGLYRAYLSDHPHGKHTRQVTNLVASVSDEYYLMLKSKAPSCYKTENWEPCISLADTFTAEFPEDSRFNEVWLMRGEMIDLVQFKGMREQAAGLSFADARTMYITYLQNTPHSTLTSEVRKEIASLTQKAEQQGQWNEVRTVADDPKKPINIRIQEVSLYMERYPDGAFIKDARALKQSLESQRGRLLEEEKASRQVLLARQAEARRIEEERNRLLARQQAETEAKRRQEIAARIRAREAEIRTLLKGKGDRFVDHRNSTFTDSQSGLTWMILDSKNLGFACMPFASAKSWVEALTTGGFTDWRIPSPNELALLYNGKPYYPTSGASWYWTSELETGAWGTSTEAFTFNPNNKETYTRESHPLSGCGFVHAVRTP
;
A
#
# COMPACT_ATOMS: atom_id res chain seq x y z
N MET A 1 -17.20 -32.90 -3.69
CA MET A 1 -15.79 -33.34 -3.88
C MET A 1 -15.27 -33.86 -2.55
N LYS A 2 -14.34 -34.84 -2.48
CA LYS A 2 -13.61 -35.15 -1.24
C LYS A 2 -12.31 -34.34 -1.24
N ILE A 3 -12.03 -33.62 -0.16
CA ILE A 3 -10.74 -32.94 0.05
C ILE A 3 -9.78 -33.98 0.65
N GLU A 4 -8.54 -34.05 0.16
CA GLU A 4 -7.46 -34.78 0.84
C GLU A 4 -6.87 -33.92 1.96
N VAL A 5 -6.49 -34.55 3.07
CA VAL A 5 -6.35 -33.91 4.39
C VAL A 5 -5.12 -32.97 4.47
N GLY A 6 -5.25 -31.86 5.20
CA GLY A 6 -4.07 -31.06 5.62
C GLY A 6 -4.21 -29.53 5.61
N GLY A 7 -5.38 -28.97 5.26
CA GLY A 7 -5.55 -27.52 5.19
C GLY A 7 -5.87 -26.85 6.53
N GLN A 8 -4.99 -25.97 7.01
CA GLN A 8 -5.30 -24.97 8.06
C GLN A 8 -5.59 -23.62 7.38
N ILE A 9 -6.68 -22.95 7.78
CA ILE A 9 -7.13 -21.68 7.23
C ILE A 9 -7.21 -20.64 8.35
N GLN A 10 -6.57 -19.49 8.11
CA GLN A 10 -6.55 -18.32 8.99
C GLN A 10 -6.91 -17.07 8.17
N GLY A 11 -7.45 -16.03 8.80
CA GLY A 11 -7.80 -14.76 8.15
C GLY A 11 -9.12 -14.75 7.35
N ILE A 12 -9.89 -15.83 7.36
CA ILE A 12 -11.26 -15.89 6.82
C ILE A 12 -12.22 -16.21 7.97
N SER A 13 -13.32 -15.48 8.09
CA SER A 13 -14.32 -15.76 9.14
C SER A 13 -15.01 -17.11 8.92
N LEU A 14 -15.33 -17.83 10.00
CA LEU A 14 -16.00 -19.12 9.92
C LEU A 14 -17.30 -19.07 9.10
N SER A 15 -18.11 -18.03 9.27
CA SER A 15 -19.35 -17.85 8.50
C SER A 15 -19.09 -17.65 7.00
N SER A 16 -18.02 -16.94 6.61
CA SER A 16 -17.60 -16.84 5.21
C SER A 16 -17.08 -18.17 4.66
N PHE A 17 -16.33 -18.93 5.45
CA PHE A 17 -15.78 -20.21 5.00
C PHE A 17 -16.88 -21.27 4.81
N LEU A 18 -17.84 -21.36 5.74
CA LEU A 18 -18.99 -22.25 5.63
C LEU A 18 -19.84 -21.94 4.38
N GLN A 19 -19.97 -20.67 3.99
CA GLN A 19 -20.64 -20.27 2.74
C GLN A 19 -19.91 -20.75 1.48
N ILE A 20 -18.57 -20.76 1.47
CA ILE A 20 -17.76 -21.30 0.37
C ILE A 20 -17.97 -22.81 0.26
N VAL A 21 -17.86 -23.55 1.38
CA VAL A 21 -18.09 -25.02 1.40
C VAL A 21 -19.51 -25.39 0.94
N GLN A 22 -20.51 -24.55 1.25
CA GLN A 22 -21.88 -24.71 0.74
C GLN A 22 -21.99 -24.49 -0.78
N MET A 23 -21.39 -23.40 -1.29
CA MET A 23 -21.40 -23.09 -2.73
C MET A 23 -20.72 -24.17 -3.55
N ASP A 24 -19.58 -24.67 -3.08
CA ASP A 24 -18.78 -25.71 -3.73
C ASP A 24 -19.28 -27.15 -3.44
N LYS A 25 -20.44 -27.30 -2.77
CA LYS A 25 -21.08 -28.58 -2.44
C LYS A 25 -20.12 -29.63 -1.86
N THR A 26 -19.24 -29.19 -0.98
CA THR A 26 -18.14 -30.04 -0.49
C THR A 26 -18.52 -30.77 0.79
N SER A 27 -18.09 -32.03 0.89
CA SER A 27 -18.28 -32.86 2.08
C SER A 27 -16.93 -32.98 2.80
N CYS A 28 -16.86 -32.50 4.03
CA CYS A 28 -15.66 -32.49 4.86
C CYS A 28 -16.04 -32.31 6.33
N THR A 29 -15.09 -32.60 7.23
CA THR A 29 -15.21 -32.32 8.65
C THR A 29 -14.32 -31.13 8.98
N LEU A 30 -14.84 -30.15 9.70
CA LEU A 30 -14.09 -28.97 10.11
C LEU A 30 -13.88 -29.03 11.61
N LYS A 31 -12.61 -28.99 12.03
CA LYS A 31 -12.23 -28.82 13.43
C LYS A 31 -11.84 -27.36 13.65
N ILE A 32 -12.44 -26.75 14.66
CA ILE A 32 -12.35 -25.32 14.93
C ILE A 32 -11.81 -25.12 16.33
N TYR A 33 -10.85 -24.21 16.48
CA TYR A 33 -10.23 -23.87 17.75
C TYR A 33 -10.47 -22.38 18.04
N ALA A 34 -10.80 -22.03 19.29
CA ALA A 34 -10.88 -20.66 19.77
C ALA A 34 -10.40 -20.61 21.23
N ASN A 35 -9.25 -19.98 21.48
CA ASN A 35 -8.54 -20.07 22.76
C ASN A 35 -8.32 -21.55 23.16
N ASP A 36 -8.88 -21.99 24.30
CA ASP A 36 -8.82 -23.37 24.78
C ASP A 36 -10.01 -24.25 24.30
N ASP A 37 -11.04 -23.65 23.67
CA ASP A 37 -12.24 -24.36 23.21
C ASP A 37 -12.05 -25.03 21.85
N VAL A 38 -12.69 -26.20 21.67
CA VAL A 38 -12.59 -27.04 20.48
C VAL A 38 -13.97 -27.49 20.02
N GLY A 39 -14.32 -27.15 18.77
CA GLY A 39 -15.58 -27.49 18.13
C GLY A 39 -15.38 -28.32 16.85
N TYR A 40 -16.37 -29.13 16.51
CA TYR A 40 -16.41 -29.95 15.30
C TYR A 40 -17.70 -29.68 14.52
N LEU A 41 -17.59 -29.47 13.21
CA LEU A 41 -18.70 -29.31 12.28
C LEU A 41 -18.57 -30.32 11.13
N TRP A 42 -19.62 -31.09 10.84
CA TRP A 42 -19.62 -32.07 9.74
C TRP A 42 -20.51 -31.60 8.60
N LEU A 43 -19.95 -31.50 7.39
CA LEU A 43 -20.66 -31.05 6.19
C LEU A 43 -20.76 -32.15 5.13
N SER A 44 -21.91 -32.21 4.44
CA SER A 44 -22.20 -33.14 3.35
C SER A 44 -23.00 -32.47 2.22
N ASP A 45 -22.51 -32.58 0.98
CA ASP A 45 -23.02 -31.82 -0.20
C ASP A 45 -23.15 -30.31 0.08
N GLY A 46 -22.23 -29.76 0.88
CA GLY A 46 -22.24 -28.36 1.31
C GLY A 46 -23.21 -28.00 2.44
N ASN A 47 -24.00 -28.95 2.95
CA ASN A 47 -24.93 -28.71 4.05
C ASN A 47 -24.35 -29.23 5.38
N LEU A 48 -24.59 -28.49 6.46
CA LEU A 48 -24.16 -28.87 7.80
C LEU A 48 -25.12 -29.95 8.36
N VAL A 49 -24.59 -31.13 8.71
CA VAL A 49 -25.41 -32.31 9.10
C VAL A 49 -25.28 -32.69 10.59
N ALA A 50 -24.17 -32.32 11.23
CA ALA A 50 -23.94 -32.49 12.66
C ALA A 50 -22.91 -31.47 13.16
N ALA A 51 -22.90 -31.23 14.48
CA ALA A 51 -21.96 -30.35 15.16
C ALA A 51 -21.83 -30.72 16.64
N GLU A 52 -20.65 -30.53 17.23
CA GLU A 52 -20.32 -30.85 18.63
C GLU A 52 -19.30 -29.86 19.20
N SER A 53 -19.46 -29.45 20.47
CA SER A 53 -18.52 -28.59 21.20
C SER A 53 -18.69 -28.78 22.71
N GLY A 54 -17.70 -29.35 23.39
CA GLY A 54 -17.85 -29.76 24.79
C GLY A 54 -19.02 -30.74 24.96
N ASP A 55 -19.93 -30.45 25.90
CA ASP A 55 -21.17 -31.21 26.13
C ASP A 55 -22.34 -30.82 25.19
N LEU A 56 -22.14 -29.87 24.26
CA LEU A 56 -23.17 -29.41 23.32
C LEU A 56 -23.13 -30.21 22.03
N HIS A 57 -24.30 -30.60 21.51
CA HIS A 57 -24.48 -31.32 20.25
C HIS A 57 -25.57 -30.68 19.38
N GLY A 58 -25.48 -30.82 18.06
CA GLY A 58 -26.49 -30.31 17.12
C GLY A 58 -26.48 -28.78 17.00
N LEU A 59 -27.65 -28.17 16.79
CA LEU A 59 -27.77 -26.73 16.51
C LEU A 59 -27.16 -25.83 17.60
N ASP A 60 -27.32 -26.19 18.88
CA ASP A 60 -26.80 -25.40 19.99
C ASP A 60 -25.26 -25.31 19.98
N ALA A 61 -24.59 -26.40 19.59
CA ALA A 61 -23.15 -26.39 19.35
C ALA A 61 -22.77 -25.48 18.18
N VAL A 62 -23.55 -25.45 17.09
CA VAL A 62 -23.29 -24.54 15.96
C VAL A 62 -23.40 -23.08 16.37
N TYR A 63 -24.44 -22.73 17.13
CA TYR A 63 -24.64 -21.36 17.58
C TYR A 63 -23.54 -20.89 18.52
N GLU A 64 -23.02 -21.78 19.38
CA GLU A 64 -21.85 -21.47 20.23
C GLU A 64 -20.58 -21.26 19.41
N ILE A 65 -20.25 -22.18 18.50
CA ILE A 65 -19.06 -22.10 17.62
C ILE A 65 -19.12 -20.85 16.71
N ILE A 66 -20.30 -20.43 16.24
CA ILE A 66 -20.47 -19.19 15.45
C ILE A 66 -20.27 -17.91 16.31
N CYS A 67 -20.48 -17.99 17.63
CA CYS A 67 -20.26 -16.87 18.54
C CYS A 67 -18.78 -16.63 18.88
N TRP A 68 -17.88 -17.57 18.54
CA TRP A 68 -16.44 -17.45 18.83
C TRP A 68 -15.76 -16.36 17.99
N ASN A 69 -14.74 -15.75 18.59
CA ASN A 69 -13.83 -14.80 17.93
C ASN A 69 -12.49 -15.50 17.64
N ASP A 70 -11.75 -14.97 16.65
CA ASP A 70 -10.39 -15.40 16.30
C ASP A 70 -10.22 -16.91 16.05
N THR A 71 -11.26 -17.53 15.47
CA THR A 71 -11.33 -18.97 15.19
C THR A 71 -10.29 -19.44 14.18
N VAL A 72 -9.55 -20.50 14.52
CA VAL A 72 -8.67 -21.24 13.60
C VAL A 72 -9.43 -22.44 13.02
N ILE A 73 -9.47 -22.56 11.70
CA ILE A 73 -10.20 -23.64 11.00
C ILE A 73 -9.19 -24.66 10.46
N VAL A 74 -9.41 -25.95 10.74
CA VAL A 74 -8.63 -27.07 10.21
C VAL A 74 -9.56 -28.05 9.49
N ILE A 75 -9.21 -28.45 8.27
CA ILE A 75 -9.97 -29.41 7.47
C ILE A 75 -9.50 -30.83 7.80
N ASP A 76 -10.44 -31.65 8.26
CA ASP A 76 -10.29 -33.04 8.71
C ASP A 76 -11.27 -33.96 7.96
N ASN A 77 -11.15 -35.27 8.15
CA ASN A 77 -11.92 -36.31 7.47
C ASN A 77 -12.44 -37.38 8.46
N ALA A 78 -12.66 -36.99 9.72
CA ALA A 78 -13.30 -37.83 10.73
C ALA A 78 -14.77 -38.11 10.35
N PRO A 79 -15.28 -39.35 10.54
CA PRO A 79 -16.66 -39.72 10.17
C PRO A 79 -17.69 -38.92 10.97
N ALA A 80 -18.86 -38.66 10.37
CA ALA A 80 -19.94 -37.91 10.99
C ALA A 80 -20.77 -38.77 11.96
N PRO A 81 -21.20 -38.21 13.10
CA PRO A 81 -22.19 -38.84 13.97
C PRO A 81 -23.60 -38.81 13.34
N ALA A 82 -24.61 -39.23 14.10
CA ALA A 82 -26.01 -39.27 13.65
C ALA A 82 -26.45 -37.88 13.13
N HIS A 83 -26.93 -37.83 11.89
CA HIS A 83 -27.28 -36.57 11.21
C HIS A 83 -28.51 -35.95 11.88
N ASN A 84 -28.29 -34.93 12.69
CA ASN A 84 -29.29 -34.29 13.54
C ASN A 84 -29.62 -32.84 13.12
N ILE A 85 -28.86 -32.26 12.18
CA ILE A 85 -29.12 -30.94 11.60
C ILE A 85 -29.73 -31.11 10.21
N THR A 86 -30.93 -30.57 10.02
CA THR A 86 -31.64 -30.49 8.72
C THR A 86 -31.96 -29.06 8.30
N THR A 87 -31.66 -28.08 9.15
CA THR A 87 -31.91 -26.64 8.92
C THR A 87 -30.95 -26.09 7.86
N PRO A 88 -31.42 -25.29 6.88
CA PRO A 88 -30.53 -24.67 5.88
C PRO A 88 -29.48 -23.77 6.51
N LEU A 89 -28.22 -23.89 6.06
CA LEU A 89 -27.06 -23.18 6.63
C LEU A 89 -27.26 -21.65 6.73
N LEU A 90 -27.90 -21.03 5.73
CA LEU A 90 -28.18 -19.58 5.75
C LEU A 90 -29.04 -19.16 6.95
N THR A 91 -30.02 -19.98 7.36
CA THR A 91 -30.85 -19.73 8.54
C THR A 91 -30.01 -19.82 9.81
N ILE A 92 -29.17 -20.87 9.92
CA ILE A 92 -28.27 -21.08 11.07
C ILE A 92 -27.27 -19.91 11.21
N LEU A 93 -26.67 -19.48 10.10
CA LEU A 93 -25.73 -18.34 10.09
C LEU A 93 -26.41 -17.04 10.52
N MET A 94 -27.62 -16.75 10.03
CA MET A 94 -28.36 -15.53 10.40
C MET A 94 -28.77 -15.52 11.89
N GLU A 95 -29.15 -16.67 12.44
CA GLU A 95 -29.51 -16.79 13.86
C GLU A 95 -28.29 -16.76 14.78
N GLY A 96 -27.20 -17.45 14.43
CA GLY A 96 -25.94 -17.41 15.18
C GLY A 96 -25.28 -16.03 15.19
N LEU A 97 -25.27 -15.32 14.06
CA LEU A 97 -24.78 -13.93 14.00
C LEU A 97 -25.61 -12.99 14.89
N LYS A 98 -26.94 -13.13 14.86
CA LYS A 98 -27.82 -12.37 15.74
C LYS A 98 -27.57 -12.68 17.23
N LEU A 99 -27.41 -13.95 17.59
CA LEU A 99 -27.12 -14.37 18.97
C LEU A 99 -25.79 -13.78 19.47
N ARG A 100 -24.77 -13.71 18.61
CA ARG A 100 -23.48 -13.07 18.93
C ARG A 100 -23.63 -11.57 19.16
N ASP A 101 -24.39 -10.88 18.32
CA ASP A 101 -24.64 -9.43 18.46
C ASP A 101 -25.50 -9.14 19.71
N ASP A 102 -26.51 -9.98 20.01
CA ASP A 102 -27.32 -9.93 21.25
C ASP A 102 -26.48 -10.21 22.51
N ARG A 103 -25.48 -11.09 22.45
CA ARG A 103 -24.49 -11.31 23.53
C ARG A 103 -23.60 -10.09 23.74
N ALA A 104 -23.06 -9.51 22.66
CA ALA A 104 -22.24 -8.30 22.73
C ALA A 104 -23.01 -7.09 23.29
N ALA A 105 -24.28 -6.93 22.91
CA ALA A 105 -25.15 -5.89 23.44
C ALA A 105 -25.43 -6.02 24.95
N LYS A 106 -25.56 -7.25 25.47
CA LYS A 106 -25.70 -7.51 26.91
C LYS A 106 -24.41 -7.21 27.68
N ALA A 107 -23.26 -7.64 27.18
CA ALA A 107 -21.96 -7.34 27.77
C ALA A 107 -21.66 -5.83 27.83
N ALA A 108 -22.21 -5.04 26.91
CA ALA A 108 -22.12 -3.58 26.93
C ALA A 108 -23.11 -2.89 27.91
N ALA A 109 -24.10 -3.59 28.43
CA ALA A 109 -25.11 -3.05 29.36
C ALA A 109 -24.71 -3.20 30.84
N GLU A 110 -23.93 -4.23 31.18
CA GLU A 110 -23.40 -4.48 32.54
C GLU A 110 -22.11 -3.67 32.77
N GLY A 111 -22.27 -2.36 32.94
CA GLY A 111 -21.16 -1.40 32.93
C GLY A 111 -20.18 -1.45 34.14
N PRO A 112 -18.94 -0.94 33.99
CA PRO A 112 -17.87 -1.14 34.98
C PRO A 112 -17.87 -0.17 36.17
N SER A 113 -17.36 -0.63 37.31
CA SER A 113 -17.08 0.20 38.50
C SER A 113 -15.76 1.01 38.34
N PRO A 114 -15.62 2.23 38.91
CA PRO A 114 -14.73 3.24 38.32
C PRO A 114 -13.41 3.54 39.07
N ALA A 115 -12.28 3.60 38.34
CA ALA A 115 -11.06 4.32 38.79
C ALA A 115 -10.01 4.64 37.69
N ALA A 116 -10.35 5.38 36.61
CA ALA A 116 -9.35 6.11 35.80
C ALA A 116 -9.99 7.19 34.89
N ALA A 117 -9.34 8.33 34.72
CA ALA A 117 -9.78 9.46 33.88
C ALA A 117 -8.96 9.55 32.55
N PRO A 118 -9.38 10.36 31.56
CA PRO A 118 -9.43 9.89 30.17
C PRO A 118 -8.10 9.93 29.40
N ARG A 119 -7.84 8.87 28.63
CA ARG A 119 -6.89 8.90 27.50
C ARG A 119 -7.63 9.24 26.20
N LYS A 120 -6.91 9.84 25.24
CA LYS A 120 -7.46 10.22 23.92
C LYS A 120 -7.71 8.96 23.06
N LYS A 121 -8.56 9.10 22.04
CA LYS A 121 -8.82 8.02 21.07
C LYS A 121 -7.54 7.69 20.29
N THR A 122 -7.18 6.41 20.27
CA THR A 122 -6.06 5.86 19.50
C THR A 122 -6.62 4.93 18.41
N THR A 123 -5.98 4.91 17.24
CA THR A 123 -6.31 4.03 16.11
C THR A 123 -5.63 2.65 16.24
N VAL A 124 -5.82 1.78 15.24
CA VAL A 124 -5.52 0.34 15.30
C VAL A 124 -4.02 0.02 15.41
N ASP A 125 -3.14 0.98 15.13
CA ASP A 125 -1.70 0.76 14.90
C ASP A 125 -0.81 0.67 16.18
N ASP A 126 -1.32 1.07 17.35
CA ASP A 126 -0.50 1.27 18.57
C ASP A 126 -0.35 0.03 19.50
N GLN A 127 -0.93 -1.13 19.16
CA GLN A 127 -0.93 -2.32 20.06
C GLN A 127 0.27 -3.28 19.92
N ILE A 128 1.19 -3.05 18.98
CA ILE A 128 2.35 -3.95 18.73
C ILE A 128 3.68 -3.23 18.99
N ALA A 129 3.83 -2.63 20.18
CA ALA A 129 5.12 -2.13 20.66
C ALA A 129 5.20 -2.13 22.21
N MET A 130 6.22 -2.83 22.73
CA MET A 130 6.57 -2.97 24.15
C MET A 130 5.52 -3.78 24.98
N GLN A 131 5.90 -4.71 25.88
CA GLN A 131 7.23 -4.91 26.47
C GLN A 131 7.48 -6.39 26.88
N PHE A 132 8.37 -7.07 26.15
CA PHE A 132 9.15 -8.17 26.73
C PHE A 132 10.56 -7.63 27.01
N VAL A 133 10.89 -7.47 28.29
CA VAL A 133 12.27 -7.20 28.75
C VAL A 133 12.54 -8.15 29.92
N MET A 134 13.41 -9.11 29.65
CA MET A 134 14.29 -9.87 30.55
C MET A 134 13.97 -9.94 32.06
N GLU A 135 13.74 -11.19 32.51
CA GLU A 135 14.60 -11.88 33.50
C GLU A 135 14.62 -11.40 34.96
N GLU A 136 14.11 -12.23 35.89
CA GLU A 136 14.85 -12.79 37.06
C GLU A 136 13.99 -13.86 37.79
N LYS A 137 14.59 -14.71 38.64
CA LYS A 137 13.92 -15.76 39.46
C LYS A 137 14.66 -15.97 40.79
N PRO A 138 14.05 -15.64 41.94
CA PRO A 138 13.52 -16.66 42.89
C PRO A 138 12.15 -16.21 43.49
N ASP A 139 11.48 -16.87 44.45
CA ASP A 139 11.83 -18.01 45.33
C ASP A 139 10.58 -18.88 45.67
N LEU A 140 10.74 -19.96 46.45
CA LEU A 140 9.67 -20.88 46.86
C LEU A 140 9.54 -21.00 48.39
N THR A 141 8.33 -20.82 48.94
CA THR A 141 8.01 -21.10 50.35
C THR A 141 6.64 -21.78 50.55
N GLU A 142 6.70 -23.08 50.86
CA GLU A 142 5.90 -23.87 51.83
C GLU A 142 4.34 -23.87 51.83
N SER A 143 3.75 -25.00 51.39
CA SER A 143 2.99 -26.02 52.17
C SER A 143 1.86 -25.66 53.18
N PRO A 144 1.02 -26.63 53.65
CA PRO A 144 0.77 -28.03 53.21
C PRO A 144 -0.74 -28.50 53.18
N ALA A 145 -0.95 -29.80 52.84
CA ALA A 145 -2.12 -30.66 53.16
C ALA A 145 -3.43 -30.48 52.34
N GLU A 146 -4.35 -31.46 52.18
CA GLU A 146 -4.47 -32.84 52.74
C GLU A 146 -5.22 -33.82 51.78
N ILE A 147 -5.24 -35.14 52.04
CA ILE A 147 -5.72 -36.24 51.15
C ILE A 147 -6.32 -37.39 52.01
N PRO A 148 -7.57 -37.90 51.81
CA PRO A 148 -7.95 -38.97 50.83
C PRO A 148 -9.47 -38.91 50.44
N PRO A 149 -10.25 -39.98 50.06
CA PRO A 149 -9.98 -41.37 49.61
C PRO A 149 -10.71 -41.87 48.31
N LEU A 150 -10.48 -43.14 47.96
CA LEU A 150 -11.17 -44.03 46.98
C LEU A 150 -12.30 -44.88 47.66
N PRO A 151 -13.02 -45.84 47.02
CA PRO A 151 -13.33 -46.14 45.59
C PRO A 151 -14.86 -46.45 45.36
N ASP A 152 -15.25 -47.06 44.21
CA ASP A 152 -15.97 -48.36 44.19
C ASP A 152 -16.15 -49.00 42.78
N LEU A 153 -16.55 -50.29 42.73
CA LEU A 153 -16.76 -51.19 41.57
C LEU A 153 -18.00 -52.09 41.84
N PRO A 154 -18.78 -52.61 40.85
CA PRO A 154 -18.50 -54.00 40.36
C PRO A 154 -19.11 -54.50 38.99
N THR A 155 -18.44 -55.51 38.40
CA THR A 155 -18.92 -56.74 37.67
C THR A 155 -20.04 -56.79 36.59
N THR A 156 -19.66 -57.31 35.39
CA THR A 156 -20.13 -58.50 34.59
C THR A 156 -21.42 -59.28 34.98
N PRO A 157 -22.09 -60.09 34.08
CA PRO A 157 -21.64 -60.78 32.83
C PRO A 157 -22.64 -60.59 31.63
N ASP A 158 -22.80 -61.35 30.52
CA ASP A 158 -22.28 -62.60 29.89
C ASP A 158 -22.53 -62.50 28.33
N THR A 159 -22.38 -63.43 27.36
CA THR A 159 -22.00 -64.86 27.22
C THR A 159 -21.42 -65.14 25.79
N ALA A 160 -21.25 -66.40 25.32
CA ALA A 160 -20.70 -66.74 23.97
C ALA A 160 -21.58 -67.71 23.08
N PRO A 161 -21.05 -68.53 22.12
CA PRO A 161 -21.25 -68.38 20.66
C PRO A 161 -22.07 -69.53 19.97
N PRO A 162 -22.18 -69.60 18.62
CA PRO A 162 -21.29 -70.50 17.81
C PRO A 162 -21.00 -70.03 16.34
N ALA A 163 -20.53 -70.92 15.44
CA ALA A 163 -19.95 -70.61 14.11
C ALA A 163 -20.34 -71.61 12.98
N MET A 164 -19.97 -71.37 11.69
CA MET A 164 -19.52 -72.39 10.69
C MET A 164 -19.27 -71.91 9.22
N SER A 165 -18.10 -72.27 8.63
CA SER A 165 -17.84 -72.78 7.24
C SER A 165 -18.15 -71.96 5.95
N VAL A 166 -17.60 -72.18 4.72
CA VAL A 166 -16.41 -72.87 4.10
C VAL A 166 -16.35 -72.50 2.58
N SER A 167 -15.17 -72.36 1.92
CA SER A 167 -14.85 -72.82 0.52
C SER A 167 -13.50 -72.31 -0.07
N THR A 168 -12.97 -73.05 -1.06
CA THR A 168 -11.71 -72.85 -1.88
C THR A 168 -12.00 -73.31 -3.36
N PRO A 169 -11.08 -73.61 -4.32
CA PRO A 169 -9.60 -73.59 -4.41
C PRO A 169 -8.94 -73.16 -5.77
N LEU A 170 -7.61 -73.37 -5.89
CA LEU A 170 -6.75 -73.51 -7.11
C LEU A 170 -6.38 -72.22 -7.91
N PRO A 171 -5.29 -72.19 -8.74
CA PRO A 171 -4.81 -73.23 -9.69
C PRO A 171 -3.32 -73.68 -9.55
N SER A 172 -2.87 -74.46 -10.54
CA SER A 172 -1.60 -75.22 -10.69
C SER A 172 -1.11 -75.14 -12.16
N ALA A 173 0.11 -75.49 -12.61
CA ALA A 173 1.43 -75.84 -12.03
C ALA A 173 2.48 -75.82 -13.20
N ILE A 174 3.72 -76.32 -13.02
CA ILE A 174 4.61 -77.05 -13.99
C ILE A 174 6.10 -77.02 -13.50
N ASP A 175 6.61 -78.20 -13.10
CA ASP A 175 7.80 -78.96 -13.59
C ASP A 175 9.03 -78.24 -14.19
N LEU A 176 10.28 -78.77 -14.22
CA LEU A 176 11.06 -79.89 -13.62
C LEU A 176 12.57 -79.53 -13.89
N ASP A 177 13.66 -80.21 -13.52
CA ASP A 177 14.01 -81.63 -13.28
C ASP A 177 15.32 -81.73 -12.45
N LEU A 178 15.60 -82.90 -11.85
CA LEU A 178 16.89 -83.62 -11.62
C LEU A 178 18.17 -82.85 -11.14
N ASP A 179 19.02 -83.39 -10.26
CA ASP A 179 19.61 -84.74 -10.22
C ASP A 179 19.67 -85.41 -8.82
N ASP A 180 20.09 -86.68 -8.83
CA ASP A 180 20.22 -87.67 -7.74
C ASP A 180 20.92 -87.19 -6.44
N ALA A 181 20.62 -87.68 -5.21
CA ALA A 181 20.13 -88.97 -4.70
C ALA A 181 21.21 -90.02 -4.33
N ASP A 182 21.54 -90.04 -3.04
CA ASP A 182 22.05 -91.16 -2.22
C ASP A 182 21.52 -90.83 -0.80
N ARG A 183 20.61 -91.56 -0.14
CA ARG A 183 20.21 -92.97 -0.17
C ARG A 183 21.28 -93.97 0.29
N ASP A 184 20.99 -94.93 1.16
CA ASP A 184 19.85 -95.05 2.10
C ASP A 184 20.17 -96.08 3.20
N GLU A 185 19.56 -95.91 4.39
CA GLU A 185 18.93 -96.99 5.18
C GLU A 185 19.82 -98.15 5.75
N GLU A 186 19.39 -99.07 6.63
CA GLU A 186 18.08 -99.30 7.28
C GLU A 186 18.17 -100.10 8.61
N LEU A 187 17.00 -100.26 9.25
CA LEU A 187 16.52 -101.39 10.09
C LEU A 187 17.06 -101.55 11.54
N ASN A 188 16.23 -101.91 12.53
CA ASN A 188 14.78 -101.67 12.73
C ASN A 188 14.39 -101.98 14.18
N GLY A 189 13.18 -101.60 14.61
CA GLY A 189 12.51 -102.26 15.73
C GLY A 189 11.51 -101.40 16.50
N GLU A 190 10.25 -101.82 16.51
CA GLU A 190 9.54 -102.20 17.76
C GLU A 190 8.27 -103.02 17.45
N ASN A 191 8.22 -104.29 17.91
CA ASN A 191 7.03 -105.17 18.08
C ASN A 191 6.06 -105.44 16.88
N ASP A 192 5.13 -106.41 16.94
CA ASP A 192 4.72 -107.40 17.96
C ASP A 192 4.72 -108.85 17.38
N GLY A 193 4.88 -109.89 18.22
CA GLY A 193 4.48 -111.26 17.84
C GLY A 193 5.08 -112.43 18.65
N ALA A 194 4.24 -113.16 19.40
CA ALA A 194 4.59 -114.44 20.04
C ALA A 194 4.69 -115.58 19.00
N TRP A 195 5.37 -116.71 19.23
CA TRP A 195 5.01 -117.75 20.22
C TRP A 195 6.12 -118.80 20.49
N ILE A 196 6.09 -119.36 21.71
CA ILE A 196 6.54 -120.70 22.14
C ILE A 196 8.04 -121.06 21.99
N TYR A 197 8.68 -121.25 23.15
CA TYR A 197 9.51 -122.43 23.43
C TYR A 197 9.13 -122.97 24.81
N GLU A 198 8.71 -124.23 24.88
CA GLU A 198 8.51 -124.95 26.14
C GLU A 198 8.75 -126.45 25.88
N TYR A 199 9.63 -127.06 26.67
CA TYR A 199 9.98 -128.48 26.65
C TYR A 199 10.54 -128.83 28.04
N GLU A 200 9.85 -129.70 28.77
CA GLU A 200 10.32 -130.32 30.01
C GLU A 200 10.87 -131.74 29.71
N ASP A 201 11.81 -132.20 30.56
CA ASP A 201 12.04 -133.52 31.19
C ASP A 201 11.33 -134.79 30.63
N GLU A 202 11.80 -136.05 30.75
CA GLU A 202 12.94 -136.78 31.40
C GLU A 202 13.12 -138.09 30.57
N ASP A 203 14.14 -138.97 30.59
CA ASP A 203 15.50 -139.11 31.15
C ASP A 203 16.24 -140.14 30.23
N THR A 204 17.57 -140.34 30.36
CA THR A 204 18.19 -141.67 30.59
C THR A 204 19.73 -141.65 30.66
N ALA A 205 20.26 -142.25 31.72
CA ALA A 205 21.66 -142.69 31.94
C ALA A 205 22.11 -143.77 30.90
N GLU A 206 23.39 -144.11 30.64
CA GLU A 206 24.77 -143.82 31.15
C GLU A 206 25.78 -144.36 30.05
N PRO A 207 27.13 -144.55 30.21
CA PRO A 207 28.06 -144.24 31.31
C PRO A 207 29.40 -143.51 30.96
N SER A 208 29.92 -142.79 31.97
CA SER A 208 31.33 -142.52 32.33
C SER A 208 32.49 -142.44 31.30
N SER A 209 33.21 -141.30 31.31
CA SER A 209 34.69 -141.30 31.42
C SER A 209 35.22 -139.97 32.04
N PRO A 210 36.24 -139.99 32.93
CA PRO A 210 36.47 -138.88 33.89
C PRO A 210 37.41 -137.74 33.43
N ILE A 211 37.88 -137.72 32.18
CA ILE A 211 38.95 -136.79 31.75
C ILE A 211 38.42 -135.40 31.30
N ARG A 212 37.13 -135.29 30.97
CA ARG A 212 36.57 -134.14 30.23
C ARG A 212 36.26 -132.90 31.08
N THR A 213 36.10 -133.02 32.40
CA THR A 213 35.64 -131.94 33.28
C THR A 213 36.71 -130.88 33.59
N ILE A 214 37.96 -131.29 33.79
CA ILE A 214 39.06 -130.40 34.21
C ILE A 214 39.38 -129.33 33.15
N LEU A 215 39.28 -129.68 31.86
CA LEU A 215 39.50 -128.75 30.74
C LEU A 215 38.43 -127.64 30.66
N ILE A 216 37.18 -127.94 31.01
CA ILE A 216 36.06 -126.98 30.92
C ILE A 216 36.23 -125.88 31.98
N VAL A 217 36.61 -126.24 33.21
CA VAL A 217 36.81 -125.27 34.30
C VAL A 217 37.98 -124.33 34.00
N PHE A 218 39.06 -124.83 33.40
CA PHE A 218 40.23 -124.00 33.06
C PHE A 218 39.93 -123.01 31.91
N LEU A 219 39.16 -123.44 30.91
CA LEU A 219 38.68 -122.56 29.84
C LEU A 219 37.73 -121.47 30.37
N LEU A 220 36.79 -121.82 31.25
CA LEU A 220 35.90 -120.84 31.89
C LEU A 220 36.67 -119.77 32.67
N PHE A 221 37.71 -120.16 33.43
CA PHE A 221 38.50 -119.20 34.20
C PHE A 221 39.29 -118.24 33.30
N LEU A 222 39.84 -118.74 32.18
CA LEU A 222 40.49 -117.90 31.17
C LEU A 222 39.49 -116.93 30.51
N VAL A 223 38.30 -117.41 30.12
CA VAL A 223 37.24 -116.55 29.54
C VAL A 223 36.78 -115.48 30.52
N ILE A 224 36.58 -115.80 31.81
CA ILE A 224 36.17 -114.82 32.83
C ILE A 224 37.27 -113.78 33.07
N SER A 225 38.55 -114.21 33.19
CA SER A 225 39.66 -113.27 33.37
C SER A 225 39.89 -112.37 32.14
N GLY A 226 39.77 -112.92 30.92
CA GLY A 226 39.82 -112.17 29.67
C GLY A 226 38.64 -111.21 29.50
N GLY A 227 37.44 -111.62 29.92
CA GLY A 227 36.24 -110.78 29.93
C GLY A 227 36.36 -109.61 30.91
N ALA A 228 36.88 -109.84 32.11
CA ALA A 228 37.12 -108.77 33.10
C ALA A 228 38.18 -107.76 32.59
N PHE A 229 39.27 -108.25 31.98
CA PHE A 229 40.32 -107.40 31.42
C PHE A 229 39.84 -106.61 30.20
N GLY A 230 39.12 -107.27 29.28
CA GLY A 230 38.50 -106.65 28.11
C GLY A 230 37.44 -105.61 28.50
N GLY A 231 36.59 -105.92 29.48
CA GLY A 231 35.60 -104.99 30.02
C GLY A 231 36.22 -103.76 30.70
N TYR A 232 37.34 -103.94 31.41
CA TYR A 232 38.09 -102.82 31.99
C TYR A 232 38.74 -101.93 30.91
N ILE A 233 39.31 -102.51 29.85
CA ILE A 233 39.85 -101.77 28.71
C ILE A 233 38.74 -101.03 27.96
N TRP A 234 37.60 -101.69 27.72
CA TRP A 234 36.43 -101.09 27.07
C TRP A 234 35.88 -99.92 27.90
N TYR A 235 35.68 -100.10 29.21
CA TYR A 235 35.23 -99.05 30.12
C TYR A 235 36.20 -97.86 30.15
N ARG A 236 37.52 -98.10 30.23
CA ARG A 236 38.56 -97.05 30.13
C ARG A 236 38.51 -96.31 28.79
N ALA A 237 38.35 -97.03 27.68
CA ALA A 237 38.32 -96.45 26.35
C ALA A 237 37.04 -95.65 26.08
N HIS A 238 35.92 -96.07 26.67
CA HIS A 238 34.62 -95.41 26.52
C HIS A 238 34.46 -94.21 27.47
N ALA A 239 35.05 -94.25 28.67
CA ALA A 239 35.14 -93.09 29.56
C ALA A 239 35.89 -91.91 28.90
N LEU A 240 37.08 -92.18 28.34
CA LEU A 240 37.87 -91.20 27.58
C LEU A 240 37.11 -90.64 26.36
N GLU A 241 36.22 -91.43 25.78
CA GLU A 241 35.36 -91.04 24.65
C GLU A 241 34.19 -90.17 25.08
N THR A 242 33.56 -90.45 26.24
CA THR A 242 32.59 -89.53 26.84
C THR A 242 33.23 -88.21 27.27
N GLU A 243 34.44 -88.23 27.85
CA GLU A 243 35.18 -87.03 28.24
C GLU A 243 35.53 -86.16 27.00
N PHE A 244 36.07 -86.77 25.93
CA PHE A 244 36.32 -86.08 24.67
C PHE A 244 35.04 -85.50 24.04
N ASN A 245 33.93 -86.25 24.04
CA ASN A 245 32.66 -85.75 23.51
C ASN A 245 32.12 -84.57 24.33
N THR A 246 32.29 -84.56 25.66
CA THR A 246 31.97 -83.38 26.49
C THR A 246 32.88 -82.19 26.22
N LEU A 247 34.19 -82.40 26.03
CA LEU A 247 35.16 -81.35 25.66
C LEU A 247 34.75 -80.65 24.36
N ILE A 248 34.44 -81.42 23.32
CA ILE A 248 34.01 -80.87 22.01
C ILE A 248 32.65 -80.15 22.15
N THR A 249 31.72 -80.68 22.95
CA THR A 249 30.43 -80.04 23.22
C THR A 249 30.60 -78.66 23.89
N ASP A 250 31.34 -78.58 25.00
CA ASP A 250 31.60 -77.34 25.72
C ASP A 250 32.36 -76.33 24.84
N LEU A 251 33.35 -76.79 24.07
CA LEU A 251 34.09 -75.95 23.15
C LEU A 251 33.20 -75.35 22.05
N SER A 252 32.22 -76.11 21.55
CA SER A 252 31.25 -75.62 20.55
C SER A 252 30.24 -74.61 21.12
N ALA A 253 29.96 -74.67 22.43
CA ALA A 253 29.08 -73.74 23.15
C ALA A 253 29.79 -72.41 23.50
N MET A 254 31.11 -72.44 23.67
CA MET A 254 31.91 -71.25 23.97
C MET A 254 31.98 -70.26 22.80
N LYS A 255 31.88 -68.96 23.12
CA LYS A 255 31.77 -67.86 22.15
C LYS A 255 33.05 -67.02 22.01
N LYS A 256 34.19 -67.51 22.51
CA LYS A 256 35.48 -66.79 22.51
C LYS A 256 36.67 -67.73 22.33
N PHE A 257 37.43 -67.54 21.24
CA PHE A 257 38.60 -68.36 20.89
C PHE A 257 39.63 -68.51 22.02
N ARG A 258 39.89 -67.45 22.81
CA ARG A 258 40.79 -67.53 23.97
C ARG A 258 40.32 -68.49 25.06
N GLN A 259 39.01 -68.61 25.29
CA GLN A 259 38.47 -69.53 26.31
C GLN A 259 38.48 -70.98 25.80
N GLN A 260 38.15 -71.16 24.53
CA GLN A 260 38.22 -72.46 23.83
C GLN A 260 39.65 -73.00 23.82
N LYS A 261 40.65 -72.14 23.54
CA LYS A 261 42.07 -72.45 23.66
C LYS A 261 42.44 -72.94 25.07
N THR A 262 42.11 -72.18 26.12
CA THR A 262 42.46 -72.57 27.51
C THR A 262 41.80 -73.88 27.93
N LEU A 263 40.60 -74.20 27.43
CA LEU A 263 39.95 -75.49 27.67
C LEU A 263 40.75 -76.66 27.05
N LEU A 264 41.22 -76.50 25.81
CA LEU A 264 42.07 -77.49 25.12
C LEU A 264 43.43 -77.66 25.80
N GLU A 265 44.08 -76.55 26.19
CA GLU A 265 45.33 -76.57 26.96
C GLU A 265 45.14 -77.34 28.29
N THR A 266 44.07 -77.05 29.02
CA THR A 266 43.75 -77.74 30.30
C THR A 266 43.55 -79.24 30.11
N TYR A 267 42.91 -79.67 29.01
CA TYR A 267 42.73 -81.10 28.72
C TYR A 267 44.05 -81.81 28.37
N LEU A 268 44.94 -81.14 27.64
CA LEU A 268 46.27 -81.69 27.30
C LEU A 268 47.18 -81.77 28.53
N ASP A 269 47.16 -80.76 29.41
CA ASP A 269 47.94 -80.75 30.65
C ASP A 269 47.47 -81.83 31.65
N SER A 270 46.19 -82.20 31.63
CA SER A 270 45.61 -83.18 32.56
C SER A 270 45.68 -84.64 32.09
N HIS A 271 46.00 -84.92 30.81
CA HIS A 271 45.94 -86.26 30.23
C HIS A 271 47.27 -86.72 29.62
N VAL A 272 47.70 -87.92 30.01
CA VAL A 272 48.77 -88.64 29.30
C VAL A 272 48.30 -89.03 27.89
N ILE A 273 49.23 -89.02 26.93
CA ILE A 273 49.02 -89.30 25.49
C ILE A 273 48.03 -90.45 25.28
N ASN A 274 46.94 -90.17 24.55
CA ASN A 274 45.81 -91.09 24.35
C ASN A 274 45.29 -91.01 22.90
N ARG A 275 44.21 -91.75 22.59
CA ARG A 275 43.67 -91.85 21.22
C ARG A 275 43.17 -90.52 20.64
N PHE A 276 42.84 -89.55 21.49
CA PHE A 276 42.29 -88.24 21.11
C PHE A 276 43.30 -87.08 21.19
N THR A 277 44.46 -87.24 21.85
CA THR A 277 45.41 -86.11 22.04
C THR A 277 45.90 -85.49 20.73
N LEU A 278 45.92 -86.24 19.62
CA LEU A 278 46.23 -85.69 18.29
C LEU A 278 45.14 -84.70 17.83
N GLN A 279 43.86 -85.07 17.89
CA GLN A 279 42.73 -84.22 17.51
C GLN A 279 42.57 -83.00 18.43
N VAL A 280 42.83 -83.16 19.72
CA VAL A 280 42.85 -82.03 20.67
C VAL A 280 44.00 -81.05 20.35
N THR A 281 45.16 -81.56 19.93
CA THR A 281 46.28 -80.72 19.48
C THR A 281 45.99 -80.03 18.15
N GLU A 282 45.29 -80.70 17.23
CA GLU A 282 44.83 -80.16 15.95
C GLU A 282 43.84 -78.99 16.17
N HIS A 283 42.82 -79.17 17.01
CA HIS A 283 41.92 -78.08 17.40
C HIS A 283 42.61 -76.98 18.21
N LEU A 284 43.69 -77.28 18.95
CA LEU A 284 44.48 -76.24 19.63
C LEU A 284 45.26 -75.39 18.63
N ASN A 285 45.80 -75.99 17.56
CA ASN A 285 46.43 -75.26 16.46
C ASN A 285 45.38 -74.41 15.72
N GLU A 286 44.22 -74.97 15.40
CA GLU A 286 43.09 -74.24 14.81
C GLU A 286 42.64 -73.04 15.69
N ALA A 287 42.61 -73.21 17.02
CA ALA A 287 42.33 -72.11 17.96
C ALA A 287 43.40 -71.01 17.92
N ASN A 288 44.68 -71.37 17.76
CA ASN A 288 45.77 -70.40 17.61
C ASN A 288 45.67 -69.66 16.28
N ASP A 289 45.42 -70.36 15.17
CA ASP A 289 45.24 -69.79 13.84
C ASP A 289 44.05 -68.82 13.79
N LEU A 290 42.94 -69.16 14.46
CA LEU A 290 41.79 -68.27 14.63
C LEU A 290 42.10 -67.03 15.49
N ILE A 291 42.97 -67.16 16.49
CA ILE A 291 43.44 -66.02 17.29
C ILE A 291 44.36 -65.10 16.45
N GLU A 292 45.26 -65.65 15.63
CA GLU A 292 46.07 -64.84 14.71
C GLU A 292 45.21 -64.21 13.60
N LEU A 293 44.30 -64.98 12.99
CA LEU A 293 43.41 -64.50 11.93
C LEU A 293 42.51 -63.37 12.44
N THR A 294 41.99 -63.47 13.66
CA THR A 294 41.22 -62.36 14.27
C THR A 294 42.10 -61.16 14.61
N HIS A 295 43.34 -61.34 15.05
CA HIS A 295 44.29 -60.23 15.22
C HIS A 295 44.62 -59.53 13.88
N ARG A 296 44.84 -60.30 12.81
CA ARG A 296 45.07 -59.79 11.45
C ARG A 296 43.86 -59.03 10.91
N ILE A 297 42.65 -59.56 11.11
CA ILE A 297 41.38 -58.88 10.80
C ILE A 297 41.26 -57.58 11.60
N ASP A 298 41.51 -57.61 12.90
CA ASP A 298 41.36 -56.41 13.74
C ASP A 298 42.40 -55.32 13.39
N ALA A 299 43.52 -55.69 12.76
CA ALA A 299 44.53 -54.79 12.21
C ALA A 299 44.27 -54.29 10.76
N LEU A 300 43.23 -54.76 10.06
CA LEU A 300 42.94 -54.31 8.68
C LEU A 300 42.52 -52.83 8.63
N PRO A 301 42.82 -52.13 7.51
CA PRO A 301 42.29 -50.79 7.24
C PRO A 301 40.76 -50.75 7.35
N ARG A 302 40.22 -49.75 8.04
CA ARG A 302 38.77 -49.57 8.19
C ARG A 302 38.21 -48.71 7.06
N ASN A 303 38.17 -49.30 5.86
CA ASN A 303 37.53 -48.78 4.64
C ASN A 303 36.21 -49.55 4.35
N GLY A 304 35.50 -49.20 3.27
CA GLY A 304 34.24 -49.88 2.89
C GLY A 304 34.40 -51.39 2.58
N GLU A 305 35.59 -51.82 2.17
CA GLU A 305 35.90 -53.23 1.91
C GLU A 305 36.11 -54.04 3.19
N PHE A 306 36.40 -53.39 4.33
CA PHE A 306 36.76 -54.02 5.60
C PHE A 306 35.82 -55.17 6.01
N ILE A 307 34.51 -54.96 5.93
CA ILE A 307 33.51 -55.97 6.28
C ILE A 307 33.55 -57.13 5.28
N GLY A 308 33.63 -56.85 3.98
CA GLY A 308 33.71 -57.85 2.91
C GLY A 308 34.95 -58.75 3.06
N THR A 309 36.14 -58.14 3.21
CA THR A 309 37.40 -58.86 3.38
C THR A 309 37.43 -59.65 4.69
N SER A 310 37.00 -59.07 5.81
CA SER A 310 36.99 -59.73 7.11
C SER A 310 36.03 -60.93 7.17
N VAL A 311 34.83 -60.77 6.61
CA VAL A 311 33.86 -61.88 6.52
C VAL A 311 34.28 -62.91 5.48
N GLY A 312 34.94 -62.49 4.39
CA GLY A 312 35.53 -63.39 3.39
C GLY A 312 36.60 -64.31 3.99
N LEU A 313 37.56 -63.74 4.74
CA LEU A 313 38.60 -64.49 5.44
C LEU A 313 38.01 -65.52 6.43
N LEU A 314 37.06 -65.11 7.27
CA LEU A 314 36.41 -66.01 8.23
C LEU A 314 35.55 -67.09 7.54
N LYS A 315 34.94 -66.80 6.39
CA LYS A 315 34.22 -67.79 5.58
C LYS A 315 35.14 -68.75 4.82
N SER A 316 36.34 -68.33 4.43
CA SER A 316 37.33 -69.23 3.81
C SER A 316 37.77 -70.29 4.81
N HIS A 317 38.16 -69.88 6.02
CA HIS A 317 38.53 -70.78 7.10
C HIS A 317 37.40 -71.78 7.47
N LEU A 318 36.13 -71.33 7.50
CA LEU A 318 34.96 -72.22 7.67
C LEU A 318 34.73 -73.22 6.50
N LYS A 319 35.20 -72.89 5.29
CA LYS A 319 35.07 -73.73 4.09
C LYS A 319 36.20 -74.76 4.01
N GLU A 320 37.38 -74.38 4.49
CA GLU A 320 38.57 -75.22 4.64
C GLU A 320 38.35 -76.24 5.78
N ASN A 321 37.99 -75.77 6.99
CA ASN A 321 37.81 -76.61 8.18
C ASN A 321 36.34 -77.02 8.37
N ARG A 322 35.83 -77.90 7.50
CA ARG A 322 34.46 -78.42 7.62
C ARG A 322 34.27 -79.25 8.90
N GLY A 323 33.17 -79.01 9.61
CA GLY A 323 32.87 -79.69 10.88
C GLY A 323 33.59 -79.08 12.11
N THR A 324 34.31 -77.97 11.94
CA THR A 324 35.02 -77.30 13.04
C THR A 324 34.12 -76.96 14.23
N PRO A 325 34.50 -77.31 15.48
CA PRO A 325 33.74 -76.93 16.67
C PRO A 325 33.81 -75.43 16.95
N PHE A 326 34.71 -74.68 16.29
CA PHE A 326 34.80 -73.22 16.41
C PHE A 326 33.72 -72.47 15.59
N ALA A 327 32.92 -73.16 14.78
CA ALA A 327 31.97 -72.54 13.85
C ALA A 327 31.00 -71.55 14.52
N THR A 328 30.49 -71.87 15.72
CA THR A 328 29.63 -70.99 16.52
C THR A 328 30.32 -69.67 16.87
N ALA A 329 31.58 -69.73 17.32
CA ALA A 329 32.36 -68.56 17.71
C ALA A 329 32.73 -67.69 16.48
N ILE A 330 33.05 -68.31 15.34
CA ILE A 330 33.29 -67.61 14.07
C ILE A 330 32.02 -66.89 13.61
N GLY A 331 30.86 -67.55 13.65
CA GLY A 331 29.57 -66.93 13.35
C GLY A 331 29.22 -65.75 14.25
N VAL A 332 29.61 -65.79 15.53
CA VAL A 332 29.47 -64.66 16.47
C VAL A 332 30.43 -63.51 16.14
N LYS A 333 31.72 -63.77 15.85
CA LYS A 333 32.66 -62.71 15.40
C LYS A 333 32.13 -62.06 14.11
N ILE A 334 31.69 -62.82 13.10
CA ILE A 334 31.08 -62.31 11.86
C ILE A 334 29.90 -61.36 12.16
N LYS A 335 28.93 -61.78 12.97
CA LYS A 335 27.75 -60.95 13.33
C LYS A 335 28.11 -59.68 14.12
N SER A 336 29.25 -59.66 14.82
CA SER A 336 29.69 -58.50 15.61
C SER A 336 30.54 -57.47 14.85
N LEU A 337 31.02 -57.78 13.64
CA LEU A 337 31.91 -56.89 12.89
C LEU A 337 31.26 -55.56 12.47
N PRO A 338 30.00 -55.51 11.95
CA PRO A 338 29.37 -54.24 11.58
C PRO A 338 29.20 -53.28 12.77
N ALA A 339 28.74 -53.79 13.91
CA ALA A 339 28.56 -53.00 15.13
C ALA A 339 29.87 -52.42 15.68
N GLN A 340 31.02 -53.09 15.45
CA GLN A 340 32.34 -52.58 15.82
C GLN A 340 32.85 -51.47 14.89
N LEU A 341 32.42 -51.47 13.62
CA LEU A 341 32.72 -50.40 12.67
C LEU A 341 31.85 -49.16 12.98
N ASP A 342 30.55 -49.38 13.22
CA ASP A 342 29.58 -48.37 13.66
C ASP A 342 30.04 -47.63 14.94
N ASP A 343 30.44 -48.38 15.98
CA ASP A 343 31.02 -47.84 17.23
C ASP A 343 32.34 -47.07 17.02
N LEU A 344 33.02 -47.23 15.89
CA LEU A 344 34.29 -46.56 15.56
C LEU A 344 34.06 -45.32 14.70
N ASP A 345 33.15 -45.37 13.73
CA ASP A 345 32.81 -44.25 12.86
C ASP A 345 32.02 -43.19 13.61
N TYR A 346 31.10 -43.58 14.50
CA TYR A 346 30.44 -42.65 15.42
C TYR A 346 31.45 -41.88 16.31
N LYS A 347 32.58 -42.50 16.67
CA LYS A 347 33.69 -41.83 17.39
C LYS A 347 34.51 -40.88 16.52
N LYS A 348 34.46 -41.00 15.19
CA LYS A 348 35.02 -39.99 14.26
C LYS A 348 34.17 -38.72 14.28
N LEU A 349 32.83 -38.85 14.25
CA LEU A 349 31.89 -37.73 14.19
C LEU A 349 32.07 -36.73 15.35
N ARG A 350 32.31 -37.21 16.58
CA ARG A 350 32.58 -36.34 17.74
C ARG A 350 33.83 -35.48 17.60
N ARG A 351 34.79 -35.87 16.77
CA ARG A 351 36.00 -35.05 16.49
C ARG A 351 35.73 -33.96 15.43
N ALA A 352 34.57 -33.98 14.78
CA ALA A 352 34.15 -32.97 13.82
C ALA A 352 33.21 -31.90 14.42
N GLU A 353 32.91 -31.95 15.72
CA GLU A 353 32.05 -30.97 16.41
C GLU A 353 32.54 -29.52 16.24
N GLY A 354 33.85 -29.30 16.09
CA GLY A 354 34.45 -27.99 15.79
C GLY A 354 34.50 -27.58 14.31
N GLN A 355 33.84 -28.29 13.39
CA GLN A 355 33.78 -27.95 11.96
C GLN A 355 32.54 -27.10 11.62
N SER A 356 32.56 -26.46 10.45
CA SER A 356 31.41 -25.69 9.95
C SER A 356 30.16 -26.56 9.84
N THR A 357 28.98 -25.95 10.03
CA THR A 357 27.68 -26.64 10.05
C THR A 357 27.43 -27.44 8.77
N GLN A 358 27.82 -26.91 7.61
CA GLN A 358 27.82 -27.60 6.30
C GLN A 358 28.69 -28.88 6.29
N ALA A 359 29.90 -28.82 6.86
CA ALA A 359 30.82 -29.96 6.91
C ALA A 359 30.36 -31.03 7.91
N ARG A 360 29.83 -30.61 9.07
CA ARG A 360 29.18 -31.50 10.05
C ARG A 360 28.01 -32.27 9.40
N LEU A 361 27.12 -31.56 8.70
CA LEU A 361 25.99 -32.15 7.98
C LEU A 361 26.43 -33.20 6.95
N GLY A 362 27.46 -32.89 6.14
CA GLY A 362 28.01 -33.84 5.17
C GLY A 362 28.55 -35.12 5.81
N LEU A 363 29.28 -35.00 6.92
CA LEU A 363 29.79 -36.16 7.69
C LEU A 363 28.66 -36.98 8.34
N TYR A 364 27.62 -36.32 8.84
CA TYR A 364 26.46 -37.01 9.42
C TYR A 364 25.66 -37.78 8.35
N ARG A 365 25.43 -37.19 7.17
CA ARG A 365 24.76 -37.91 6.05
C ARG A 365 25.61 -39.07 5.53
N ALA A 366 26.92 -38.89 5.39
CA ALA A 366 27.82 -39.99 4.99
C ALA A 366 27.72 -41.18 5.95
N TYR A 367 27.80 -40.94 7.27
CA TYR A 367 27.62 -41.99 8.26
C TYR A 367 26.23 -42.66 8.20
N LEU A 368 25.15 -41.90 7.98
CA LEU A 368 23.81 -42.48 7.84
C LEU A 368 23.65 -43.32 6.55
N SER A 369 24.43 -43.02 5.50
CA SER A 369 24.51 -43.81 4.27
C SER A 369 25.35 -45.09 4.45
N ASP A 370 26.45 -45.01 5.21
CA ASP A 370 27.34 -46.14 5.48
C ASP A 370 26.73 -47.12 6.52
N HIS A 371 25.97 -46.60 7.48
CA HIS A 371 25.37 -47.35 8.60
C HIS A 371 23.84 -47.14 8.73
N PRO A 372 23.03 -47.51 7.71
CA PRO A 372 21.58 -47.26 7.69
C PRO A 372 20.79 -48.06 8.75
N HIS A 373 21.38 -49.13 9.28
CA HIS A 373 20.86 -49.94 10.39
C HIS A 373 21.88 -50.03 11.55
N GLY A 374 22.70 -48.98 11.70
CA GLY A 374 23.67 -48.83 12.77
C GLY A 374 23.03 -48.67 14.16
N LYS A 375 23.84 -48.82 15.20
CA LYS A 375 23.43 -48.69 16.61
C LYS A 375 23.39 -47.22 17.05
N HIS A 376 24.09 -46.32 16.35
CA HIS A 376 24.02 -44.87 16.60
C HIS A 376 23.26 -44.07 15.54
N THR A 377 22.58 -44.72 14.58
CA THR A 377 21.80 -44.06 13.52
C THR A 377 20.84 -43.01 14.09
N ARG A 378 20.04 -43.34 15.12
CA ARG A 378 19.12 -42.39 15.78
C ARG A 378 19.83 -41.19 16.41
N GLN A 379 20.99 -41.41 17.03
CA GLN A 379 21.80 -40.35 17.64
C GLN A 379 22.36 -39.40 16.56
N VAL A 380 22.71 -39.92 15.38
CA VAL A 380 23.20 -39.10 14.26
C VAL A 380 22.04 -38.41 13.52
N THR A 381 20.86 -39.01 13.42
CA THR A 381 19.63 -38.31 13.00
C THR A 381 19.34 -37.11 13.90
N ASN A 382 19.46 -37.26 15.22
CA ASN A 382 19.32 -36.13 16.15
C ASN A 382 20.41 -35.04 15.95
N LEU A 383 21.63 -35.42 15.56
CA LEU A 383 22.68 -34.44 15.21
C LEU A 383 22.34 -33.68 13.90
N VAL A 384 21.77 -34.36 12.89
CA VAL A 384 21.25 -33.69 11.68
C VAL A 384 20.11 -32.72 12.04
N ALA A 385 19.19 -33.11 12.93
CA ALA A 385 18.13 -32.23 13.41
C ALA A 385 18.69 -30.99 14.13
N SER A 386 19.70 -31.15 15.01
CA SER A 386 20.35 -30.00 15.67
C SER A 386 21.05 -29.05 14.71
N VAL A 387 21.51 -29.55 13.55
CA VAL A 387 22.06 -28.74 12.47
C VAL A 387 20.96 -27.99 11.71
N SER A 388 19.78 -28.60 11.52
CA SER A 388 18.58 -27.89 11.02
C SER A 388 18.18 -26.75 11.98
N ASP A 389 18.21 -26.99 13.29
CA ASP A 389 17.93 -25.98 14.32
C ASP A 389 18.91 -24.79 14.23
N GLU A 390 20.21 -25.04 14.03
CA GLU A 390 21.20 -23.98 13.80
C GLU A 390 20.84 -23.11 12.58
N TYR A 391 20.49 -23.70 11.43
CA TYR A 391 20.11 -22.93 10.23
C TYR A 391 18.81 -22.15 10.43
N TYR A 392 17.80 -22.75 11.06
CA TYR A 392 16.53 -22.09 11.37
C TYR A 392 16.73 -20.89 12.31
N LEU A 393 17.52 -21.05 13.38
CA LEU A 393 17.85 -19.97 14.31
C LEU A 393 18.70 -18.88 13.64
N MET A 394 19.65 -19.23 12.77
CA MET A 394 20.39 -18.24 11.97
C MET A 394 19.48 -17.42 11.05
N LEU A 395 18.49 -18.05 10.42
CA LEU A 395 17.50 -17.37 9.59
C LEU A 395 16.62 -16.45 10.43
N LYS A 396 15.99 -16.97 11.50
CA LYS A 396 15.12 -16.17 12.40
C LYS A 396 15.85 -15.01 13.07
N SER A 397 17.13 -15.18 13.42
CA SER A 397 17.97 -14.11 14.00
C SER A 397 18.30 -13.02 12.98
N LYS A 398 18.57 -13.37 11.71
CA LYS A 398 18.92 -12.40 10.66
C LYS A 398 17.69 -11.73 10.02
N ALA A 399 16.55 -12.42 9.96
CA ALA A 399 15.35 -11.95 9.27
C ALA A 399 14.93 -10.51 9.67
N PRO A 400 14.82 -10.14 10.96
CA PRO A 400 14.51 -8.76 11.36
C PRO A 400 15.48 -7.71 10.82
N SER A 401 16.75 -8.06 10.62
CA SER A 401 17.74 -7.17 9.98
C SER A 401 17.50 -7.06 8.47
N CYS A 402 17.20 -8.17 7.80
CA CYS A 402 16.89 -8.20 6.37
C CYS A 402 15.67 -7.32 6.03
N TYR A 403 14.55 -7.47 6.77
CA TYR A 403 13.38 -6.60 6.59
C TYR A 403 13.68 -5.13 6.93
N LYS A 404 14.40 -4.85 8.03
CA LYS A 404 14.73 -3.47 8.45
C LYS A 404 15.69 -2.75 7.48
N THR A 405 16.53 -3.48 6.76
CA THR A 405 17.49 -2.92 5.79
C THR A 405 17.00 -2.97 4.35
N GLU A 406 15.81 -3.52 4.09
CA GLU A 406 15.27 -3.82 2.76
C GLU A 406 16.29 -4.51 1.84
N ASN A 407 16.97 -5.51 2.40
CA ASN A 407 18.03 -6.32 1.79
C ASN A 407 17.79 -7.77 2.22
N TRP A 408 17.11 -8.53 1.37
CA TRP A 408 16.55 -9.85 1.73
C TRP A 408 17.42 -10.99 1.22
N GLU A 409 18.27 -10.75 0.23
CA GLU A 409 19.12 -11.72 -0.45
C GLU A 409 19.97 -12.58 0.50
N PRO A 410 20.56 -12.06 1.61
CA PRO A 410 21.26 -12.88 2.60
C PRO A 410 20.34 -13.82 3.40
N CYS A 411 19.07 -13.45 3.58
CA CYS A 411 18.06 -14.28 4.25
C CYS A 411 17.43 -15.28 3.27
N ILE A 412 17.16 -14.88 2.02
CA ILE A 412 16.73 -15.77 0.93
C ILE A 412 17.74 -16.89 0.74
N SER A 413 19.05 -16.58 0.65
CA SER A 413 20.12 -17.58 0.50
C SER A 413 20.20 -18.57 1.67
N LEU A 414 19.89 -18.14 2.91
CA LEU A 414 19.78 -19.05 4.06
C LEU A 414 18.53 -19.94 3.99
N ALA A 415 17.40 -19.40 3.50
CA ALA A 415 16.17 -20.17 3.31
C ALA A 415 16.25 -21.14 2.12
N ASP A 416 16.94 -20.77 1.04
CA ASP A 416 17.35 -21.66 -0.06
C ASP A 416 18.19 -22.83 0.50
N THR A 417 19.21 -22.52 1.29
CA THR A 417 20.07 -23.54 1.91
C THR A 417 19.24 -24.47 2.82
N PHE A 418 18.39 -23.92 3.68
CA PHE A 418 17.53 -24.72 4.56
C PHE A 418 16.57 -25.63 3.77
N THR A 419 15.85 -25.09 2.78
CA THR A 419 14.87 -25.86 2.00
C THR A 419 15.52 -26.90 1.07
N ALA A 420 16.74 -26.67 0.59
CA ALA A 420 17.50 -27.67 -0.17
C ALA A 420 18.09 -28.78 0.72
N GLU A 421 18.50 -28.45 1.95
CA GLU A 421 19.20 -29.39 2.84
C GLU A 421 18.25 -30.17 3.78
N PHE A 422 17.07 -29.63 4.11
CA PHE A 422 16.12 -30.20 5.07
C PHE A 422 14.67 -30.25 4.56
N PRO A 423 14.36 -30.97 3.45
CA PRO A 423 13.01 -31.07 2.91
C PRO A 423 12.00 -31.74 3.86
N GLU A 424 12.47 -32.65 4.72
CA GLU A 424 11.63 -33.41 5.68
C GLU A 424 11.47 -32.73 7.05
N ASP A 425 11.97 -31.48 7.23
CA ASP A 425 11.84 -30.77 8.51
C ASP A 425 10.42 -30.19 8.68
N SER A 426 9.85 -30.28 9.89
CA SER A 426 8.50 -29.77 10.18
C SER A 426 8.34 -28.27 9.94
N ARG A 427 9.44 -27.50 9.91
CA ARG A 427 9.48 -26.06 9.63
C ARG A 427 9.70 -25.75 8.14
N PHE A 428 9.83 -26.74 7.27
CA PHE A 428 10.04 -26.56 5.83
C PHE A 428 9.01 -25.59 5.23
N ASN A 429 7.72 -25.79 5.50
CA ASN A 429 6.64 -24.93 5.00
C ASN A 429 6.76 -23.49 5.51
N GLU A 430 7.16 -23.28 6.77
CA GLU A 430 7.35 -21.95 7.35
C GLU A 430 8.52 -21.21 6.68
N VAL A 431 9.65 -21.90 6.50
CA VAL A 431 10.84 -21.33 5.85
C VAL A 431 10.60 -21.09 4.36
N TRP A 432 9.86 -21.97 3.68
CA TRP A 432 9.45 -21.81 2.29
C TRP A 432 8.51 -20.62 2.09
N LEU A 433 7.56 -20.39 3.01
CA LEU A 433 6.68 -19.21 2.98
C LEU A 433 7.46 -17.91 3.23
N MET A 434 8.32 -17.85 4.25
CA MET A 434 9.20 -16.69 4.49
C MET A 434 10.10 -16.41 3.28
N ARG A 435 10.63 -17.45 2.63
CA ARG A 435 11.41 -17.32 1.38
C ARG A 435 10.58 -16.71 0.24
N GLY A 436 9.33 -17.16 0.07
CA GLY A 436 8.41 -16.63 -0.93
C GLY A 436 8.11 -15.14 -0.73
N GLU A 437 7.76 -14.75 0.49
CA GLU A 437 7.54 -13.35 0.87
C GLU A 437 8.77 -12.47 0.58
N MET A 438 9.96 -12.92 0.98
CA MET A 438 11.21 -12.19 0.74
C MET A 438 11.52 -12.02 -0.76
N ILE A 439 11.23 -13.02 -1.59
CA ILE A 439 11.40 -12.95 -3.05
C ILE A 439 10.39 -11.99 -3.69
N ASP A 440 9.14 -11.99 -3.24
CA ASP A 440 8.13 -11.03 -3.67
C ASP A 440 8.51 -9.59 -3.26
N LEU A 441 9.07 -9.39 -2.06
CA LEU A 441 9.54 -8.09 -1.57
C LEU A 441 10.70 -7.52 -2.41
N VAL A 442 11.66 -8.35 -2.82
CA VAL A 442 12.73 -7.96 -3.75
C VAL A 442 12.15 -7.51 -5.09
N GLN A 443 11.23 -8.29 -5.67
CA GLN A 443 10.58 -7.96 -6.95
C GLN A 443 9.73 -6.69 -6.84
N PHE A 444 8.98 -6.53 -5.75
CA PHE A 444 8.15 -5.35 -5.49
C PHE A 444 8.99 -4.08 -5.26
N LYS A 445 10.15 -4.18 -4.62
CA LYS A 445 11.13 -3.08 -4.52
C LYS A 445 11.66 -2.68 -5.89
N GLY A 446 12.15 -3.63 -6.69
CA GLY A 446 12.62 -3.37 -8.05
C GLY A 446 11.55 -2.74 -8.95
N MET A 447 10.29 -3.18 -8.84
CA MET A 447 9.16 -2.55 -9.52
C MET A 447 8.89 -1.11 -9.03
N ARG A 448 8.96 -0.82 -7.72
CA ARG A 448 8.78 0.54 -7.21
C ARG A 448 9.86 1.51 -7.72
N GLU A 449 11.10 1.03 -7.87
CA GLU A 449 12.19 1.80 -8.47
C GLU A 449 11.97 2.06 -9.97
N GLN A 450 11.54 1.04 -10.74
CA GLN A 450 11.21 1.19 -12.16
C GLN A 450 9.99 2.09 -12.40
N ALA A 451 8.96 1.99 -11.56
CA ALA A 451 7.74 2.80 -11.63
C ALA A 451 8.02 4.31 -11.49
N ALA A 452 9.09 4.71 -10.79
CA ALA A 452 9.45 6.11 -10.60
C ALA A 452 9.90 6.81 -11.91
N GLY A 453 10.29 6.06 -12.93
CA GLY A 453 10.65 6.58 -14.27
C GLY A 453 9.52 6.53 -15.31
N LEU A 454 8.33 6.02 -14.94
CA LEU A 454 7.22 5.76 -15.85
C LEU A 454 6.03 6.72 -15.61
N SER A 455 5.09 6.78 -16.57
CA SER A 455 3.81 7.44 -16.30
C SER A 455 2.97 6.61 -15.32
N PHE A 456 2.05 7.24 -14.59
CA PHE A 456 1.15 6.52 -13.69
C PHE A 456 0.31 5.43 -14.39
N ALA A 457 0.02 5.60 -15.68
CA ALA A 457 -0.70 4.60 -16.47
C ALA A 457 0.18 3.38 -16.84
N ASP A 458 1.44 3.62 -17.19
CA ASP A 458 2.40 2.57 -17.56
C ASP A 458 2.85 1.79 -16.31
N ALA A 459 3.18 2.50 -15.23
CA ALA A 459 3.50 1.92 -13.92
C ALA A 459 2.35 1.04 -13.40
N ARG A 460 1.10 1.51 -13.50
CA ARG A 460 -0.08 0.70 -13.16
C ARG A 460 -0.16 -0.57 -14.02
N THR A 461 0.10 -0.45 -15.32
CA THR A 461 0.04 -1.58 -16.25
C THR A 461 1.09 -2.64 -15.91
N MET A 462 2.30 -2.22 -15.56
CA MET A 462 3.37 -3.10 -15.05
C MET A 462 2.93 -3.90 -13.80
N TYR A 463 2.32 -3.24 -12.81
CA TYR A 463 1.81 -3.95 -11.61
C TYR A 463 0.65 -4.90 -11.91
N ILE A 464 -0.21 -4.58 -12.89
CA ILE A 464 -1.26 -5.49 -13.37
C ILE A 464 -0.64 -6.72 -14.03
N THR A 465 0.37 -6.54 -14.90
CA THR A 465 1.10 -7.64 -15.54
C THR A 465 1.85 -8.51 -14.52
N TYR A 466 2.39 -7.92 -13.44
CA TYR A 466 2.97 -8.69 -12.33
C TYR A 466 1.93 -9.64 -11.70
N LEU A 467 0.76 -9.13 -11.28
CA LEU A 467 -0.29 -9.97 -10.68
C LEU A 467 -0.87 -11.03 -11.63
N GLN A 468 -0.86 -10.77 -12.95
CA GLN A 468 -1.23 -11.76 -13.95
C GLN A 468 -0.21 -12.91 -14.05
N ASN A 469 1.09 -12.59 -13.90
CA ASN A 469 2.18 -13.56 -13.95
C ASN A 469 2.46 -14.24 -12.59
N THR A 470 2.00 -13.67 -11.48
CA THR A 470 2.21 -14.18 -10.11
C THR A 470 0.90 -14.30 -9.29
N PRO A 471 -0.08 -15.14 -9.71
CA PRO A 471 -1.41 -15.21 -9.05
C PRO A 471 -1.40 -15.62 -7.57
N HIS A 472 -0.29 -16.20 -7.09
CA HIS A 472 -0.09 -16.66 -5.72
C HIS A 472 0.89 -15.79 -4.92
N SER A 473 1.20 -14.57 -5.38
CA SER A 473 2.08 -13.66 -4.66
C SER A 473 1.52 -13.29 -3.28
N THR A 474 2.39 -13.34 -2.28
CA THR A 474 2.14 -12.91 -0.90
C THR A 474 1.75 -11.43 -0.81
N LEU A 475 2.28 -10.58 -1.71
CA LEU A 475 2.05 -9.13 -1.72
C LEU A 475 0.85 -8.71 -2.58
N THR A 476 -0.07 -9.63 -2.88
CA THR A 476 -1.25 -9.36 -3.73
C THR A 476 -2.10 -8.20 -3.22
N SER A 477 -2.25 -8.02 -1.91
CA SER A 477 -2.95 -6.87 -1.30
C SER A 477 -2.22 -5.55 -1.53
N GLU A 478 -0.89 -5.54 -1.38
CA GLU A 478 -0.02 -4.37 -1.42
C GLU A 478 0.11 -3.84 -2.85
N VAL A 479 0.27 -4.75 -3.82
CA VAL A 479 0.26 -4.42 -5.24
C VAL A 479 -1.11 -3.90 -5.68
N ARG A 480 -2.23 -4.45 -5.16
CA ARG A 480 -3.58 -3.91 -5.42
C ARG A 480 -3.77 -2.51 -4.84
N LYS A 481 -3.24 -2.22 -3.65
CA LYS A 481 -3.24 -0.86 -3.06
C LYS A 481 -2.48 0.12 -3.97
N GLU A 482 -1.32 -0.26 -4.51
CA GLU A 482 -0.59 0.61 -5.45
C GLU A 482 -1.28 0.74 -6.81
N ILE A 483 -1.90 -0.30 -7.36
CA ILE A 483 -2.71 -0.20 -8.59
C ILE A 483 -3.85 0.82 -8.43
N ALA A 484 -4.51 0.86 -7.27
CA ALA A 484 -5.53 1.85 -6.95
C ALA A 484 -4.93 3.27 -6.81
N SER A 485 -3.84 3.41 -6.05
CA SER A 485 -3.07 4.65 -5.86
C SER A 485 -2.63 5.25 -7.21
N LEU A 486 -2.08 4.44 -8.10
CA LEU A 486 -1.65 4.84 -9.45
C LEU A 486 -2.82 5.15 -10.38
N THR A 487 -3.95 4.44 -10.26
CA THR A 487 -5.18 4.75 -11.02
C THR A 487 -5.71 6.13 -10.67
N GLN A 488 -5.82 6.44 -9.38
CA GLN A 488 -6.29 7.76 -8.91
C GLN A 488 -5.33 8.89 -9.35
N LYS A 489 -4.01 8.65 -9.28
CA LYS A 489 -3.00 9.61 -9.76
C LYS A 489 -3.07 9.83 -11.27
N ALA A 490 -3.29 8.77 -12.06
CA ALA A 490 -3.44 8.85 -13.52
C ALA A 490 -4.71 9.64 -13.92
N GLU A 491 -5.83 9.42 -13.23
CA GLU A 491 -7.07 10.18 -13.44
C GLU A 491 -6.90 11.66 -13.08
N GLN A 492 -6.30 11.95 -11.90
CA GLN A 492 -5.99 13.32 -11.48
C GLN A 492 -5.00 14.02 -12.43
N GLN A 493 -4.06 13.27 -13.05
CA GLN A 493 -3.15 13.79 -14.07
C GLN A 493 -3.91 14.17 -15.36
N GLY A 494 -4.89 13.37 -15.78
CA GLY A 494 -5.77 13.68 -16.91
C GLY A 494 -6.57 14.96 -16.68
N GLN A 495 -7.29 15.03 -15.54
CA GLN A 495 -8.03 16.21 -15.12
C GLN A 495 -7.13 17.45 -14.93
N TRP A 496 -5.91 17.27 -14.41
CA TRP A 496 -4.94 18.37 -14.30
C TRP A 496 -4.47 18.84 -15.68
N ASN A 497 -4.20 17.93 -16.62
CA ASN A 497 -3.80 18.27 -17.99
C ASN A 497 -4.90 19.07 -18.71
N GLU A 498 -6.18 18.71 -18.56
CA GLU A 498 -7.33 19.48 -19.07
C GLU A 498 -7.30 20.92 -18.54
N VAL A 499 -7.16 21.10 -17.22
CA VAL A 499 -7.05 22.42 -16.58
C VAL A 499 -5.84 23.19 -17.07
N ARG A 500 -4.68 22.52 -17.27
CA ARG A 500 -3.48 23.13 -17.85
C ARG A 500 -3.72 23.65 -19.27
N THR A 501 -4.51 22.96 -20.12
CA THR A 501 -4.81 23.47 -21.48
C THR A 501 -5.51 24.84 -21.47
N VAL A 502 -6.40 25.09 -20.49
CA VAL A 502 -7.10 26.37 -20.35
C VAL A 502 -6.24 27.38 -19.58
N ALA A 503 -5.53 26.94 -18.55
CA ALA A 503 -4.70 27.80 -17.70
C ALA A 503 -3.42 28.29 -18.40
N ASP A 504 -2.89 27.57 -19.38
CA ASP A 504 -1.73 28.01 -20.18
C ASP A 504 -2.09 28.84 -21.41
N ASP A 505 -3.29 28.69 -22.00
CA ASP A 505 -3.68 29.42 -23.21
C ASP A 505 -3.70 30.95 -22.97
N PRO A 506 -2.79 31.74 -23.57
CA PRO A 506 -2.73 33.18 -23.36
C PRO A 506 -3.90 33.93 -23.99
N LYS A 507 -4.72 33.27 -24.83
CA LYS A 507 -5.95 33.85 -25.41
C LYS A 507 -7.12 33.83 -24.42
N LYS A 508 -7.05 33.04 -23.35
CA LYS A 508 -8.10 32.99 -22.32
C LYS A 508 -7.96 34.20 -21.37
N PRO A 509 -9.06 34.89 -21.00
CA PRO A 509 -9.01 35.96 -20.02
C PRO A 509 -8.43 35.45 -18.70
N ILE A 510 -7.52 36.22 -18.07
CA ILE A 510 -6.73 35.73 -16.94
C ILE A 510 -7.57 35.33 -15.72
N ASN A 511 -8.73 35.94 -15.52
CA ASN A 511 -9.66 35.55 -14.47
C ASN A 511 -10.23 34.14 -14.69
N ILE A 512 -10.50 33.73 -15.94
CA ILE A 512 -10.91 32.35 -16.28
C ILE A 512 -9.75 31.38 -16.03
N ARG A 513 -8.53 31.74 -16.44
CA ARG A 513 -7.32 30.94 -16.18
C ARG A 513 -7.10 30.69 -14.68
N ILE A 514 -7.36 31.69 -13.84
CA ILE A 514 -7.32 31.57 -12.36
C ILE A 514 -8.50 30.74 -11.83
N GLN A 515 -9.69 30.89 -12.42
CA GLN A 515 -10.91 30.20 -11.99
C GLN A 515 -10.82 28.69 -12.20
N GLU A 516 -10.40 28.21 -13.37
CA GLU A 516 -10.25 26.75 -13.63
C GLU A 516 -9.27 26.09 -12.66
N VAL A 517 -8.13 26.75 -12.39
CA VAL A 517 -7.16 26.25 -11.40
C VAL A 517 -7.75 26.26 -9.98
N SER A 518 -8.60 27.24 -9.64
CA SER A 518 -9.28 27.28 -8.35
C SER A 518 -10.34 26.18 -8.21
N LEU A 519 -11.14 25.93 -9.25
CA LEU A 519 -12.13 24.84 -9.29
C LEU A 519 -11.47 23.46 -9.18
N TYR A 520 -10.27 23.28 -9.76
CA TYR A 520 -9.47 22.07 -9.55
C TYR A 520 -9.03 21.91 -8.09
N MET A 521 -8.55 22.99 -7.46
CA MET A 521 -8.15 22.98 -6.04
C MET A 521 -9.34 22.73 -5.09
N GLU A 522 -10.54 23.18 -5.44
CA GLU A 522 -11.78 22.92 -4.69
C GLU A 522 -12.27 21.47 -4.86
N ARG A 523 -12.12 20.89 -6.06
CA ARG A 523 -12.51 19.49 -6.34
C ARG A 523 -11.52 18.47 -5.74
N TYR A 524 -10.23 18.80 -5.69
CA TYR A 524 -9.16 17.89 -5.24
C TYR A 524 -8.24 18.55 -4.20
N PRO A 525 -8.74 18.91 -3.00
CA PRO A 525 -7.98 19.68 -1.99
C PRO A 525 -6.68 18.99 -1.55
N ASP A 526 -6.69 17.66 -1.47
CA ASP A 526 -5.52 16.83 -1.15
C ASP A 526 -5.01 16.03 -2.38
N GLY A 527 -5.34 16.52 -3.59
CA GLY A 527 -4.93 15.89 -4.85
C GLY A 527 -3.43 15.98 -5.12
N ALA A 528 -2.90 15.03 -5.89
CA ALA A 528 -1.45 14.90 -6.16
C ALA A 528 -0.82 16.20 -6.71
N PHE A 529 -1.58 16.95 -7.52
CA PHE A 529 -1.13 18.18 -8.18
C PHE A 529 -1.52 19.47 -7.44
N ILE A 530 -2.03 19.40 -6.20
CA ILE A 530 -2.46 20.60 -5.45
C ILE A 530 -1.33 21.62 -5.25
N LYS A 531 -0.07 21.13 -5.13
CA LYS A 531 1.12 21.99 -5.01
C LYS A 531 1.36 22.79 -6.28
N ASP A 532 1.25 22.14 -7.44
CA ASP A 532 1.43 22.76 -8.76
C ASP A 532 0.28 23.71 -9.08
N ALA A 533 -0.95 23.33 -8.75
CA ALA A 533 -2.13 24.19 -8.87
C ALA A 533 -1.99 25.47 -8.04
N ARG A 534 -1.52 25.37 -6.80
CA ARG A 534 -1.25 26.53 -5.93
C ARG A 534 -0.16 27.44 -6.51
N ALA A 535 0.93 26.87 -7.02
CA ALA A 535 2.02 27.63 -7.65
C ALA A 535 1.56 28.32 -8.95
N LEU A 536 0.80 27.62 -9.79
CA LEU A 536 0.22 28.17 -11.02
C LEU A 536 -0.76 29.30 -10.72
N LYS A 537 -1.66 29.12 -9.74
CA LYS A 537 -2.59 30.16 -9.28
C LYS A 537 -1.83 31.42 -8.82
N GLN A 538 -0.79 31.27 -8.00
CA GLN A 538 0.04 32.39 -7.53
C GLN A 538 0.74 33.12 -8.69
N SER A 539 1.23 32.39 -9.69
CA SER A 539 1.85 32.96 -10.90
C SER A 539 0.83 33.75 -11.74
N LEU A 540 -0.37 33.19 -11.96
CA LEU A 540 -1.46 33.86 -12.68
C LEU A 540 -1.99 35.09 -11.93
N GLU A 541 -2.12 35.04 -10.61
CA GLU A 541 -2.51 36.20 -9.80
C GLU A 541 -1.45 37.31 -9.83
N SER A 542 -0.17 36.95 -9.88
CA SER A 542 0.94 37.89 -10.09
C SER A 542 0.92 38.52 -11.50
N GLN A 543 0.60 37.74 -12.54
CA GLN A 543 0.38 38.26 -13.89
C GLN A 543 -0.85 39.19 -13.95
N ARG A 544 -1.95 38.86 -13.27
CA ARG A 544 -3.14 39.71 -13.15
C ARG A 544 -2.82 41.05 -12.48
N GLY A 545 -1.98 41.04 -11.44
CA GLY A 545 -1.49 42.25 -10.79
C GLY A 545 -0.77 43.19 -11.76
N ARG A 546 0.17 42.66 -12.56
CA ARG A 546 0.91 43.47 -13.57
C ARG A 546 -0.03 44.09 -14.60
N LEU A 547 -0.96 43.31 -15.17
CA LEU A 547 -1.93 43.80 -16.15
C LEU A 547 -2.82 44.92 -15.59
N LEU A 548 -3.20 44.86 -14.31
CA LEU A 548 -3.98 45.91 -13.65
C LEU A 548 -3.17 47.20 -13.44
N GLU A 549 -1.88 47.12 -13.13
CA GLU A 549 -1.02 48.31 -13.06
C GLU A 549 -0.72 48.91 -14.45
N GLU A 550 -0.55 48.07 -15.48
CA GLU A 550 -0.43 48.51 -16.88
C GLU A 550 -1.69 49.23 -17.37
N GLU A 551 -2.90 48.73 -17.03
CA GLU A 551 -4.17 49.39 -17.31
C GLU A 551 -4.28 50.74 -16.57
N LYS A 552 -3.97 50.77 -15.26
CA LYS A 552 -3.98 52.00 -14.46
C LYS A 552 -3.02 53.05 -15.02
N ALA A 553 -1.79 52.68 -15.35
CA ALA A 553 -0.80 53.57 -15.93
C ALA A 553 -1.27 54.11 -17.29
N SER A 554 -1.79 53.25 -18.16
CA SER A 554 -2.36 53.64 -19.47
C SER A 554 -3.52 54.62 -19.30
N ARG A 555 -4.41 54.37 -18.34
CA ARG A 555 -5.55 55.25 -18.00
C ARG A 555 -5.10 56.59 -17.40
N GLN A 556 -4.06 56.61 -16.56
CA GLN A 556 -3.47 57.84 -16.04
C GLN A 556 -2.84 58.68 -17.16
N VAL A 557 -2.10 58.07 -18.10
CA VAL A 557 -1.55 58.77 -19.27
C VAL A 557 -2.65 59.36 -20.15
N LEU A 558 -3.76 58.64 -20.36
CA LEU A 558 -4.92 59.16 -21.10
C LEU A 558 -5.56 60.36 -20.38
N LEU A 559 -5.79 60.27 -19.07
CA LEU A 559 -6.36 61.35 -18.26
C LEU A 559 -5.44 62.58 -18.20
N ALA A 560 -4.12 62.39 -18.15
CA ALA A 560 -3.14 63.46 -18.21
C ALA A 560 -3.20 64.21 -19.55
N ARG A 561 -3.20 63.48 -20.69
CA ARG A 561 -3.39 64.07 -22.02
C ARG A 561 -4.71 64.83 -22.15
N GLN A 562 -5.80 64.29 -21.59
CA GLN A 562 -7.11 64.97 -21.56
C GLN A 562 -7.12 66.22 -20.64
N ALA A 563 -6.30 66.26 -19.59
CA ALA A 563 -6.14 67.46 -18.76
C ALA A 563 -5.30 68.53 -19.47
N GLU A 564 -4.21 68.14 -20.11
CA GLU A 564 -3.33 69.02 -20.90
C GLU A 564 -4.08 69.66 -22.06
N ALA A 565 -4.82 68.88 -22.86
CA ALA A 565 -5.63 69.39 -23.96
C ALA A 565 -6.68 70.42 -23.50
N ARG A 566 -7.32 70.21 -22.33
CA ARG A 566 -8.25 71.18 -21.73
C ARG A 566 -7.55 72.47 -21.31
N ARG A 567 -6.33 72.40 -20.74
CA ARG A 567 -5.56 73.60 -20.36
C ARG A 567 -5.16 74.43 -21.59
N ILE A 568 -4.74 73.79 -22.68
CA ILE A 568 -4.42 74.45 -23.95
C ILE A 568 -5.68 75.12 -24.54
N GLU A 569 -6.82 74.45 -24.50
CA GLU A 569 -8.10 75.00 -24.96
C GLU A 569 -8.57 76.18 -24.12
N GLU A 570 -8.48 76.10 -22.78
CA GLU A 570 -8.76 77.22 -21.88
C GLU A 570 -7.85 78.42 -22.14
N GLU A 571 -6.55 78.19 -22.34
CA GLU A 571 -5.59 79.27 -22.63
C GLU A 571 -5.87 79.92 -23.99
N ARG A 572 -6.15 79.13 -25.03
CA ARG A 572 -6.60 79.62 -26.35
C ARG A 572 -7.82 80.51 -26.22
N ASN A 573 -8.83 80.09 -25.46
CA ASN A 573 -10.08 80.85 -25.29
C ASN A 573 -9.88 82.12 -24.45
N ARG A 574 -8.99 82.10 -23.45
CA ARG A 574 -8.57 83.31 -22.71
C ARG A 574 -7.83 84.32 -23.62
N LEU A 575 -6.99 83.85 -24.54
CA LEU A 575 -6.30 84.71 -25.50
C LEU A 575 -7.26 85.31 -26.54
N LEU A 576 -8.18 84.51 -27.08
CA LEU A 576 -9.24 84.99 -27.98
C LEU A 576 -10.12 86.06 -27.32
N ALA A 577 -10.55 85.84 -26.07
CA ALA A 577 -11.35 86.82 -25.33
C ALA A 577 -10.61 88.15 -25.08
N ARG A 578 -9.29 88.11 -24.84
CA ARG A 578 -8.46 89.32 -24.72
C ARG A 578 -8.40 90.10 -26.05
N GLN A 579 -8.14 89.42 -27.16
CA GLN A 579 -8.10 90.05 -28.48
C GLN A 579 -9.46 90.68 -28.87
N GLN A 580 -10.58 90.03 -28.51
CA GLN A 580 -11.91 90.59 -28.68
C GLN A 580 -12.13 91.86 -27.83
N ALA A 581 -11.75 91.83 -26.55
CA ALA A 581 -11.85 92.99 -25.67
C ALA A 581 -10.98 94.18 -26.13
N GLU A 582 -9.75 93.91 -26.59
CA GLU A 582 -8.84 94.92 -27.13
C GLU A 582 -9.35 95.56 -28.43
N THR A 583 -9.86 94.75 -29.36
CA THR A 583 -10.41 95.25 -30.62
C THR A 583 -11.72 96.02 -30.42
N GLU A 584 -12.58 95.60 -29.49
CA GLU A 584 -13.72 96.40 -29.06
C GLU A 584 -13.31 97.72 -28.41
N ALA A 585 -12.35 97.71 -27.47
CA ALA A 585 -11.88 98.91 -26.80
C ALA A 585 -11.31 99.93 -27.81
N LYS A 586 -10.52 99.47 -28.78
CA LYS A 586 -10.02 100.29 -29.88
C LYS A 586 -11.16 100.90 -30.70
N ARG A 587 -12.14 100.09 -31.12
CA ARG A 587 -13.30 100.57 -31.89
C ARG A 587 -14.12 101.62 -31.12
N ARG A 588 -14.28 101.46 -29.81
CA ARG A 588 -14.94 102.45 -28.93
C ARG A 588 -14.12 103.75 -28.85
N GLN A 589 -12.80 103.67 -28.73
CA GLN A 589 -11.91 104.85 -28.75
C GLN A 589 -11.94 105.59 -30.09
N GLU A 590 -11.95 104.89 -31.22
CA GLU A 590 -12.03 105.46 -32.57
C GLU A 590 -13.35 106.23 -32.78
N ILE A 591 -14.49 105.66 -32.35
CA ILE A 591 -15.80 106.35 -32.39
C ILE A 591 -15.79 107.60 -31.49
N ALA A 592 -15.28 107.50 -30.26
CA ALA A 592 -15.18 108.63 -29.34
C ALA A 592 -14.18 109.71 -29.80
N ALA A 593 -13.15 109.36 -30.56
CA ALA A 593 -12.26 110.31 -31.22
C ALA A 593 -12.98 111.05 -32.37
N ARG A 594 -13.71 110.32 -33.22
CA ARG A 594 -14.50 110.89 -34.33
C ARG A 594 -15.52 111.91 -33.84
N ILE A 595 -16.27 111.58 -32.79
CA ILE A 595 -17.27 112.48 -32.19
C ILE A 595 -16.61 113.76 -31.65
N ARG A 596 -15.54 113.63 -30.85
CA ARG A 596 -14.81 114.79 -30.30
C ARG A 596 -14.20 115.69 -31.38
N ALA A 597 -13.67 115.11 -32.46
CA ALA A 597 -13.13 115.86 -33.59
C ALA A 597 -14.23 116.67 -34.31
N ARG A 598 -15.38 116.04 -34.58
CA ARG A 598 -16.53 116.72 -35.20
C ARG A 598 -17.12 117.80 -34.30
N GLU A 599 -17.15 117.58 -32.99
CA GLU A 599 -17.59 118.60 -32.03
C GLU A 599 -16.64 119.81 -32.00
N ALA A 600 -15.32 119.59 -32.02
CA ALA A 600 -14.32 120.66 -32.09
C ALA A 600 -14.40 121.49 -33.39
N GLU A 601 -14.67 120.83 -34.53
CA GLU A 601 -14.93 121.49 -35.82
C GLU A 601 -16.14 122.42 -35.71
N ILE A 602 -17.29 121.91 -35.26
CA ILE A 602 -18.52 122.70 -35.12
C ILE A 602 -18.32 123.86 -34.13
N ARG A 603 -17.72 123.62 -32.95
CA ARG A 603 -17.37 124.68 -31.97
C ARG A 603 -16.52 125.81 -32.60
N THR A 604 -15.61 125.46 -33.51
CA THR A 604 -14.77 126.44 -34.21
C THR A 604 -15.59 127.25 -35.22
N LEU A 605 -16.50 126.60 -35.95
CA LEU A 605 -17.45 127.26 -36.87
C LEU A 605 -18.49 128.14 -36.16
N LEU A 606 -18.80 127.89 -34.88
CA LEU A 606 -19.67 128.74 -34.06
C LEU A 606 -18.95 129.99 -33.56
N LYS A 607 -17.71 129.85 -33.04
CA LYS A 607 -16.89 131.01 -32.60
C LYS A 607 -16.62 132.01 -33.73
N GLY A 608 -16.50 131.55 -34.98
CA GLY A 608 -16.35 132.41 -36.15
C GLY A 608 -17.61 133.22 -36.54
N LYS A 609 -18.71 133.13 -35.78
CA LYS A 609 -20.01 133.76 -36.09
C LYS A 609 -20.48 134.76 -35.02
N GLY A 610 -19.58 135.23 -34.16
CA GLY A 610 -19.89 136.21 -33.12
C GLY A 610 -20.81 135.69 -32.02
N ASP A 611 -21.30 136.60 -31.18
CA ASP A 611 -21.87 136.28 -29.85
C ASP A 611 -23.29 135.67 -29.87
N ARG A 612 -23.74 135.15 -31.02
CA ARG A 612 -25.02 134.43 -31.13
C ARG A 612 -24.98 133.09 -30.39
N PHE A 613 -23.89 132.33 -30.54
CA PHE A 613 -23.82 130.92 -30.14
C PHE A 613 -22.88 130.73 -28.94
N VAL A 614 -23.44 130.69 -27.74
CA VAL A 614 -22.70 130.64 -26.48
C VAL A 614 -22.38 129.19 -26.10
N ASP A 615 -21.15 128.76 -26.34
CA ASP A 615 -20.64 127.40 -26.05
C ASP A 615 -20.40 127.17 -24.55
N HIS A 616 -21.20 126.28 -23.94
CA HIS A 616 -21.13 125.91 -22.51
C HIS A 616 -20.00 124.94 -22.14
N ARG A 617 -19.19 124.49 -23.12
CA ARG A 617 -18.12 123.50 -23.00
C ARG A 617 -18.55 122.07 -22.65
N ASN A 618 -19.79 121.83 -22.22
CA ASN A 618 -20.37 120.52 -21.88
C ASN A 618 -21.10 119.81 -23.06
N SER A 619 -20.67 120.03 -24.30
CA SER A 619 -21.34 119.58 -25.54
C SER A 619 -22.72 120.22 -25.81
N THR A 620 -23.04 121.34 -25.14
CA THR A 620 -24.23 122.17 -25.42
C THR A 620 -23.85 123.63 -25.72
N PHE A 621 -24.76 124.36 -26.38
CA PHE A 621 -24.65 125.81 -26.58
C PHE A 621 -26.02 126.49 -26.42
N THR A 622 -26.06 127.76 -26.04
CA THR A 622 -27.28 128.58 -26.10
C THR A 622 -27.27 129.50 -27.33
N ASP A 623 -28.39 129.59 -28.02
CA ASP A 623 -28.65 130.61 -29.04
C ASP A 623 -29.26 131.86 -28.40
N SER A 624 -28.52 132.98 -28.38
CA SER A 624 -28.99 134.22 -27.77
C SER A 624 -30.12 134.93 -28.53
N GLN A 625 -30.47 134.50 -29.76
CA GLN A 625 -31.65 135.02 -30.47
C GLN A 625 -32.96 134.33 -30.05
N SER A 626 -32.91 133.04 -29.70
CA SER A 626 -34.09 132.26 -29.25
C SER A 626 -34.15 132.05 -27.73
N GLY A 627 -33.03 132.24 -27.02
CA GLY A 627 -32.89 131.91 -25.60
C GLY A 627 -32.81 130.40 -25.32
N LEU A 628 -32.76 129.56 -26.35
CA LEU A 628 -32.83 128.10 -26.22
C LEU A 628 -31.45 127.46 -26.16
N THR A 629 -31.34 126.35 -25.43
CA THR A 629 -30.10 125.56 -25.33
C THR A 629 -30.19 124.30 -26.17
N TRP A 630 -29.16 124.05 -26.97
CA TRP A 630 -29.11 123.02 -28.00
C TRP A 630 -27.88 122.13 -27.82
N MET A 631 -27.92 120.90 -28.33
CA MET A 631 -26.72 120.05 -28.43
C MET A 631 -25.77 120.60 -29.50
N ILE A 632 -24.45 120.54 -29.29
CA ILE A 632 -23.49 120.94 -30.34
C ILE A 632 -23.53 119.99 -31.55
N LEU A 633 -23.88 118.73 -31.35
CA LEU A 633 -24.02 117.75 -32.44
C LEU A 633 -25.45 117.17 -32.48
N ASP A 634 -26.10 117.30 -33.63
CA ASP A 634 -27.29 116.55 -34.00
C ASP A 634 -27.00 115.04 -34.17
N SER A 635 -28.05 114.22 -34.26
CA SER A 635 -27.91 112.76 -34.35
C SER A 635 -27.11 112.28 -35.58
N LYS A 636 -27.11 113.03 -36.69
CA LYS A 636 -26.28 112.72 -37.86
C LYS A 636 -24.80 112.97 -37.58
N ASN A 637 -24.46 114.11 -36.98
CA ASN A 637 -23.08 114.44 -36.61
C ASN A 637 -22.50 113.51 -35.51
N LEU A 638 -23.34 113.00 -34.61
CA LEU A 638 -22.95 111.94 -33.67
C LEU A 638 -22.70 110.59 -34.37
N GLY A 639 -23.20 110.44 -35.60
CA GLY A 639 -23.02 109.27 -36.45
C GLY A 639 -24.07 108.18 -36.27
N PHE A 640 -25.25 108.53 -35.78
CA PHE A 640 -26.44 107.69 -35.92
C PHE A 640 -26.91 107.70 -37.38
N ALA A 641 -27.55 106.61 -37.81
CA ALA A 641 -28.37 106.63 -39.01
C ALA A 641 -29.61 107.52 -38.79
N CYS A 642 -30.31 107.88 -39.88
CA CYS A 642 -31.66 108.40 -39.74
C CYS A 642 -32.59 107.34 -39.13
N MET A 643 -33.66 107.78 -38.47
CA MET A 643 -34.46 106.96 -37.58
C MET A 643 -35.94 107.34 -37.61
N PRO A 644 -36.86 106.39 -37.34
CA PRO A 644 -38.29 106.66 -37.14
C PRO A 644 -38.53 107.66 -36.01
N PHE A 645 -39.67 108.36 -36.06
CA PHE A 645 -40.03 109.38 -35.07
C PHE A 645 -40.08 108.83 -33.64
N ALA A 646 -40.55 107.59 -33.45
CA ALA A 646 -40.57 106.94 -32.15
C ALA A 646 -39.14 106.71 -31.60
N SER A 647 -38.22 106.21 -32.44
CA SER A 647 -36.82 106.01 -32.06
C SER A 647 -36.09 107.34 -31.82
N ALA A 648 -36.41 108.37 -32.61
CA ALA A 648 -35.96 109.74 -32.40
C ALA A 648 -36.39 110.30 -31.04
N LYS A 649 -37.68 110.13 -30.69
CA LYS A 649 -38.23 110.56 -29.39
C LYS A 649 -37.53 109.84 -28.23
N SER A 650 -37.44 108.51 -28.28
CA SER A 650 -36.80 107.71 -27.22
C SER A 650 -35.28 107.93 -27.14
N TRP A 651 -34.61 108.26 -28.25
CA TRP A 651 -33.21 108.70 -28.23
C TRP A 651 -33.06 110.03 -27.49
N VAL A 652 -33.92 111.02 -27.78
CA VAL A 652 -33.93 112.32 -27.11
C VAL A 652 -34.23 112.20 -25.61
N GLU A 653 -35.25 111.42 -25.24
CA GLU A 653 -35.65 111.18 -23.84
C GLU A 653 -34.57 110.46 -23.02
N ALA A 654 -33.63 109.77 -23.68
CA ALA A 654 -32.49 109.10 -23.06
C ALA A 654 -31.19 109.94 -23.03
N LEU A 655 -31.22 111.20 -23.51
CA LEU A 655 -30.05 112.08 -23.50
C LEU A 655 -29.69 112.54 -22.08
N THR A 656 -28.40 112.46 -21.76
CA THR A 656 -27.78 113.05 -20.56
C THR A 656 -26.76 114.14 -20.91
N THR A 657 -26.78 114.61 -22.17
CA THR A 657 -25.81 115.59 -22.70
C THR A 657 -25.84 116.88 -21.90
N GLY A 658 -24.67 117.44 -21.61
CA GLY A 658 -24.51 118.61 -20.75
C GLY A 658 -24.76 118.39 -19.25
N GLY A 659 -25.22 117.21 -18.84
CA GLY A 659 -25.78 116.96 -17.51
C GLY A 659 -27.31 117.17 -17.43
N PHE A 660 -27.96 117.43 -18.57
CA PHE A 660 -29.40 117.69 -18.68
C PHE A 660 -30.17 116.45 -19.19
N THR A 661 -31.41 116.28 -18.74
CA THR A 661 -32.30 115.15 -19.12
C THR A 661 -33.68 115.60 -19.59
N ASP A 662 -33.90 116.91 -19.73
CA ASP A 662 -35.13 117.57 -20.19
C ASP A 662 -35.07 117.94 -21.69
N TRP A 663 -34.23 117.21 -22.44
CA TRP A 663 -34.12 117.33 -23.88
C TRP A 663 -35.44 116.98 -24.57
N ARG A 664 -35.80 117.74 -25.60
CA ARG A 664 -36.98 117.50 -26.43
C ARG A 664 -36.68 117.67 -27.93
N ILE A 665 -37.59 117.13 -28.74
CA ILE A 665 -37.64 117.45 -30.17
C ILE A 665 -38.09 118.92 -30.30
N PRO A 666 -37.47 119.75 -31.15
CA PRO A 666 -37.87 121.14 -31.35
C PRO A 666 -39.15 121.26 -32.18
N SER A 667 -39.88 122.36 -32.06
CA SER A 667 -40.91 122.76 -33.03
C SER A 667 -40.29 123.26 -34.35
N PRO A 668 -41.04 123.32 -35.46
CA PRO A 668 -40.53 123.84 -36.74
C PRO A 668 -39.96 125.26 -36.64
N ASN A 669 -40.62 126.12 -35.85
CA ASN A 669 -40.21 127.52 -35.66
C ASN A 669 -38.86 127.64 -34.94
N GLU A 670 -38.58 126.76 -33.96
CA GLU A 670 -37.30 126.78 -33.24
C GLU A 670 -36.13 126.37 -34.14
N LEU A 671 -36.35 125.36 -35.00
CA LEU A 671 -35.37 124.96 -36.01
C LEU A 671 -35.20 126.03 -37.10
N ALA A 672 -36.28 126.69 -37.53
CA ALA A 672 -36.22 127.81 -38.46
C ALA A 672 -35.42 129.01 -37.89
N LEU A 673 -35.62 129.36 -36.61
CA LEU A 673 -34.81 130.38 -35.93
C LEU A 673 -33.32 129.99 -35.92
N LEU A 674 -32.99 128.74 -35.57
CA LEU A 674 -31.60 128.27 -35.50
C LEU A 674 -30.89 128.24 -36.88
N TYR A 675 -31.54 127.66 -37.89
CA TYR A 675 -30.94 127.38 -39.19
C TYR A 675 -31.13 128.49 -40.23
N ASN A 676 -32.20 129.29 -40.15
CA ASN A 676 -32.50 130.36 -41.11
C ASN A 676 -32.32 131.78 -40.51
N GLY A 677 -32.18 131.92 -39.19
CA GLY A 677 -31.70 133.15 -38.57
C GLY A 677 -30.22 133.43 -38.91
N LYS A 678 -29.87 134.69 -39.16
CA LYS A 678 -28.48 135.11 -39.39
C LYS A 678 -27.81 135.52 -38.07
N PRO A 679 -26.56 135.09 -37.78
CA PRO A 679 -25.76 134.12 -38.54
C PRO A 679 -26.27 132.68 -38.35
N TYR A 680 -26.19 131.88 -39.42
CA TYR A 680 -26.78 130.54 -39.52
C TYR A 680 -25.99 129.46 -38.76
N TYR A 681 -26.68 128.49 -38.16
CA TYR A 681 -26.05 127.27 -37.64
C TYR A 681 -25.44 126.38 -38.77
N PRO A 682 -24.32 125.66 -38.56
CA PRO A 682 -23.81 124.71 -39.54
C PRO A 682 -24.76 123.52 -39.78
N THR A 683 -25.13 123.24 -41.04
CA THR A 683 -25.88 122.01 -41.38
C THR A 683 -24.96 120.78 -41.32
N SER A 684 -25.48 119.65 -40.84
CA SER A 684 -24.85 118.32 -40.93
C SER A 684 -25.09 117.64 -42.29
N GLY A 685 -25.80 118.31 -43.20
CA GLY A 685 -26.34 117.69 -44.41
C GLY A 685 -27.40 116.64 -44.09
N ALA A 686 -28.06 116.71 -42.93
CA ALA A 686 -29.30 115.97 -42.68
C ALA A 686 -30.34 116.33 -43.75
N SER A 687 -31.08 115.34 -44.25
CA SER A 687 -32.13 115.55 -45.26
C SER A 687 -33.28 116.38 -44.66
N TRP A 688 -33.75 115.96 -43.49
CA TRP A 688 -34.66 116.72 -42.65
C TRP A 688 -34.47 116.34 -41.17
N TYR A 689 -34.88 117.24 -40.29
CA TYR A 689 -35.09 116.98 -38.87
C TYR A 689 -36.55 116.70 -38.57
N TRP A 690 -36.81 115.80 -37.63
CA TRP A 690 -38.11 115.68 -36.97
C TRP A 690 -38.41 116.94 -36.15
N THR A 691 -39.69 117.34 -36.13
CA THR A 691 -40.18 118.39 -35.25
C THR A 691 -41.25 117.86 -34.29
N SER A 692 -41.55 118.61 -33.23
CA SER A 692 -42.59 118.27 -32.26
C SER A 692 -44.02 118.53 -32.76
N GLU A 693 -44.19 119.13 -33.94
CA GLU A 693 -45.51 119.41 -34.51
C GLU A 693 -45.97 118.21 -35.36
N LEU A 694 -47.05 117.57 -34.94
CA LEU A 694 -47.63 116.42 -35.62
C LEU A 694 -48.80 116.85 -36.50
N GLU A 695 -48.96 116.20 -37.66
CA GLU A 695 -50.14 116.40 -38.50
C GLU A 695 -51.29 115.55 -37.94
N THR A 696 -52.39 116.19 -37.52
CA THR A 696 -53.56 115.51 -36.97
C THR A 696 -54.53 115.15 -38.08
N GLY A 697 -54.66 113.86 -38.41
CA GLY A 697 -55.65 113.39 -39.37
C GLY A 697 -57.09 113.59 -38.87
N ALA A 698 -58.07 113.48 -39.77
CA ALA A 698 -59.50 113.73 -39.51
C ALA A 698 -60.13 112.90 -38.37
N TRP A 699 -59.44 111.84 -37.90
CA TRP A 699 -59.86 110.96 -36.80
C TRP A 699 -59.08 111.18 -35.50
N GLY A 700 -58.34 112.29 -35.37
CA GLY A 700 -57.55 112.64 -34.18
C GLY A 700 -56.22 111.89 -34.03
N THR A 701 -55.95 110.92 -34.90
CA THR A 701 -54.67 110.19 -34.96
C THR A 701 -53.65 110.93 -35.83
N SER A 702 -52.44 111.13 -35.32
CA SER A 702 -51.30 111.60 -36.13
C SER A 702 -50.54 110.44 -36.74
N THR A 703 -50.49 110.40 -38.07
CA THR A 703 -49.71 109.43 -38.87
C THR A 703 -48.41 110.03 -39.40
N GLU A 704 -48.30 111.35 -39.41
CA GLU A 704 -47.17 112.12 -39.95
C GLU A 704 -46.71 113.21 -38.97
N ALA A 705 -45.44 113.60 -39.07
CA ALA A 705 -44.88 114.75 -38.38
C ALA A 705 -44.44 115.80 -39.41
N PHE A 706 -44.60 117.09 -39.08
CA PHE A 706 -43.95 118.15 -39.84
C PHE A 706 -42.44 118.04 -39.64
N THR A 707 -41.70 118.24 -40.71
CA THR A 707 -40.24 118.17 -40.73
C THR A 707 -39.62 119.54 -41.02
N PHE A 708 -38.31 119.64 -40.84
CA PHE A 708 -37.54 120.84 -41.16
C PHE A 708 -36.28 120.46 -41.95
N ASN A 709 -36.14 120.98 -43.17
CA ASN A 709 -34.97 120.76 -44.02
C ASN A 709 -33.89 121.84 -43.73
N PRO A 710 -32.78 121.51 -43.05
CA PRO A 710 -31.77 122.50 -42.61
C PRO A 710 -30.87 123.04 -43.73
N ASN A 711 -31.17 122.70 -44.99
CA ASN A 711 -30.38 123.10 -46.15
C ASN A 711 -31.09 124.19 -46.97
N ASN A 712 -32.41 124.39 -46.81
CA ASN A 712 -33.16 125.50 -47.40
C ASN A 712 -33.12 126.73 -46.47
N LYS A 713 -32.47 127.81 -46.93
CA LYS A 713 -32.18 129.01 -46.12
C LYS A 713 -33.04 130.24 -46.46
N GLU A 714 -33.89 130.15 -47.48
CA GLU A 714 -34.63 131.30 -48.02
C GLU A 714 -36.10 131.29 -47.58
N THR A 715 -36.71 130.10 -47.45
CA THR A 715 -38.06 129.92 -46.90
C THR A 715 -38.16 128.61 -46.12
N TYR A 716 -39.00 128.58 -45.08
CA TYR A 716 -39.45 127.32 -44.47
C TYR A 716 -40.61 126.76 -45.32
N THR A 717 -40.35 125.69 -46.07
CA THR A 717 -41.43 124.88 -46.67
C THR A 717 -42.05 124.01 -45.60
N ARG A 718 -43.38 124.05 -45.45
CA ARG A 718 -44.10 123.17 -44.51
C ARG A 718 -44.27 121.79 -45.17
N GLU A 719 -43.30 120.92 -44.91
CA GLU A 719 -43.28 119.52 -45.37
C GLU A 719 -43.65 118.58 -44.21
N SER A 720 -44.43 117.52 -44.48
CA SER A 720 -44.73 116.43 -43.55
C SER A 720 -44.22 115.10 -44.07
N HIS A 721 -43.91 114.19 -43.14
CA HIS A 721 -43.50 112.82 -43.46
C HIS A 721 -44.11 111.82 -42.48
N PRO A 722 -44.43 110.58 -42.91
CA PRO A 722 -44.90 109.51 -42.04
C PRO A 722 -43.96 109.23 -40.86
N LEU A 723 -44.51 108.94 -39.68
CA LEU A 723 -43.74 108.71 -38.44
C LEU A 723 -42.77 107.51 -38.52
N SER A 724 -42.97 106.61 -39.49
CA SER A 724 -42.08 105.48 -39.83
C SER A 724 -40.90 105.86 -40.74
N GLY A 725 -40.84 107.11 -41.23
CA GLY A 725 -39.81 107.61 -42.13
C GLY A 725 -38.41 107.70 -41.49
N CYS A 726 -37.42 108.11 -42.28
CA CYS A 726 -36.03 108.15 -41.86
C CYS A 726 -35.55 109.61 -41.67
N GLY A 727 -35.86 110.21 -40.52
CA GLY A 727 -35.43 111.57 -40.17
C GLY A 727 -34.25 111.62 -39.19
N PHE A 728 -33.65 112.79 -39.03
CA PHE A 728 -32.65 113.07 -37.98
C PHE A 728 -33.25 113.90 -36.84
N VAL A 729 -32.49 114.17 -35.78
CA VAL A 729 -32.91 115.09 -34.70
C VAL A 729 -31.75 115.97 -34.27
N HIS A 730 -32.04 117.25 -34.04
CA HIS A 730 -31.19 118.17 -33.29
C HIS A 730 -31.96 118.52 -32.02
N ALA A 731 -31.55 118.00 -30.85
CA ALA A 731 -32.31 118.17 -29.61
C ALA A 731 -32.14 119.58 -29.02
N VAL A 732 -33.21 120.08 -28.40
CA VAL A 732 -33.28 121.38 -27.74
C VAL A 732 -33.81 121.21 -26.31
N ARG A 733 -33.44 122.12 -25.41
CA ARG A 733 -34.07 122.34 -24.11
C ARG A 733 -34.33 123.83 -23.88
N THR A 734 -35.38 124.15 -23.15
CA THR A 734 -35.52 125.46 -22.51
C THR A 734 -34.54 125.56 -21.33
N PRO A 735 -33.86 126.70 -21.09
CA PRO A 735 -32.86 126.84 -20.03
C PRO A 735 -33.31 126.40 -18.64
#